data_AF-A0A8C3SN65-F1
#
_entry.id   AF-A0A8C3SN65-F1
#
_cell.length_a   1.000
_cell.length_b   1.000
_cell.length_c   1.000
_cell.angle_alpha   90.00
_cell.angle_beta   90.00
_cell.angle_gamma   90.00
#
_symmetry.space_group_name_H-M   'P 1'
#
loop_
_entity.id
_entity.type
_entity.pdbx_description
1 polymer ?
#
loop_
_entity_poly.entity_id
_entity_poly.type
_entity_poly.pdbx_seq_one_letter_code
_entity_poly.pdbx_strand_id
1 'polypeptide(L)'
;MSLPSIYQHKFAEKLTILNDRGKGVLIRMYNIKKVGVADLRGRGGGEADTLGDDVADLFISDVVEEGDAQDFTEVSHLCYLYFLFKFCHKGPCFACIQKNMINACSNFSLDSREMFLFLQIGFSFASAAVVCAALARISALDPSLVMIALKYLNCFICSHSNRNEFGAVRWPCFQLKLSDSIQPCLPPGTAIWGEGCGIGSPVTLGSRSPGAALSPCSHIAELLFFLEQLRTLVHRHSAVIQRYHIQYLARFDALLCAGLFQNLTVCPEEESIIMSSFVSTLSSLTLKQGTQVPPRLPAYTSVAKAPMQLRESPDVSRVMNLIMFHSKMLDSLEELVVETSDLSAFCFYVRPFEKLFALTMEEPAMLRFTIAFPLVCSHFAHCTHPMCPEEYPHLKSCSLGLCNNFLEEIAKQATNCIMDACAEQRKLSEQLLPKHCASTISKARNKKAHKQPPKKGEPERDKPGAESQRKDRIVVTNMDKLHQMLSELSLSVNHVPSFTVFEHVVTPAEYLSSHLETRLNRSFVWMASYSQATQEIARPSEVLAGLRSYIAFIQSLGQFTCVDASRIIRNVLLQQTQPLDSSGEQTLTTIYTNWYLEALLRQASTGAIVLSPAMQAFISVPREGEQSFSAEEFSDISEMRALAELLGPYGMKFLSDNLMWHVTSQVVELKKLVTENMDVLVQIRSNFYKPEQMVSLLPRLTSADNVLKRMTIIGEILSFRFMAQSGLCEVGADLSLRGPCKVTLSIFELATAAGIPCDIDPALVTALSNLKTDSSSPEEEYKSACLLLVFVAVSLPLLASDPFSMYSIEMDGYSNNIHCLAKAIIQVSAALFTVHSKNIETHLKEFLLLASVSLLQLGQETDKLRSKNRESISLLMHLIVEESSFLTVDMLETCFPYVLLRNAYREVHRAFLLSKLPAH
;
A
#
# COMPACT_ATOMS: atom_id res chain seq x y z
N MET A 1 2.90 20.74 -16.70
CA MET A 1 2.20 21.72 -17.56
C MET A 1 1.11 22.37 -16.73
N SER A 2 1.13 23.70 -16.63
CA SER A 2 0.20 24.53 -15.87
C SER A 2 -1.12 24.75 -16.63
N LEU A 3 -2.25 24.58 -15.94
CA LEU A 3 -3.62 24.88 -16.38
C LEU A 3 -4.28 25.73 -15.27
N PRO A 4 -5.24 26.61 -15.57
CA PRO A 4 -4.97 28.01 -15.93
C PRO A 4 -5.49 29.01 -14.88
N SER A 5 -4.77 30.12 -14.71
CA SER A 5 -4.98 31.16 -13.69
C SER A 5 -6.32 31.92 -13.80
N ILE A 6 -7.13 31.66 -14.83
CA ILE A 6 -8.41 32.36 -15.08
C ILE A 6 -9.49 31.99 -14.04
N TYR A 7 -9.50 30.75 -13.55
CA TYR A 7 -10.46 30.34 -12.50
C TYR A 7 -10.10 30.92 -11.14
N GLN A 8 -8.81 30.99 -10.82
CA GLN A 8 -8.33 31.61 -9.59
C GLN A 8 -8.60 33.12 -9.58
N HIS A 9 -8.42 33.82 -10.70
CA HIS A 9 -8.76 35.24 -10.79
C HIS A 9 -10.27 35.51 -10.71
N LYS A 10 -11.12 34.70 -11.36
CA LYS A 10 -12.59 34.88 -11.26
C LYS A 10 -13.16 34.49 -9.89
N PHE A 11 -12.54 33.53 -9.21
CA PHE A 11 -12.93 33.16 -7.85
C PHE A 11 -12.46 34.21 -6.84
N ALA A 12 -11.23 34.71 -6.99
CA ALA A 12 -10.71 35.83 -6.21
C ALA A 12 -11.58 37.09 -6.42
N GLU A 13 -11.90 37.45 -7.66
CA GLU A 13 -12.76 38.61 -7.98
C GLU A 13 -14.16 38.48 -7.36
N LYS A 14 -14.76 37.28 -7.39
CA LYS A 14 -16.05 37.02 -6.73
C LYS A 14 -15.96 37.09 -5.21
N LEU A 15 -14.86 36.62 -4.61
CA LEU A 15 -14.60 36.72 -3.17
C LEU A 15 -14.32 38.18 -2.75
N THR A 16 -13.62 38.97 -3.57
CA THR A 16 -13.39 40.39 -3.32
C THR A 16 -14.72 41.17 -3.39
N ILE A 17 -15.57 40.88 -4.39
CA ILE A 17 -16.91 41.49 -4.50
C ILE A 17 -17.80 41.07 -3.31
N LEU A 18 -17.70 39.82 -2.85
CA LEU A 18 -18.45 39.34 -1.67
C LEU A 18 -17.95 40.01 -0.39
N ASN A 19 -16.63 40.21 -0.25
CA ASN A 19 -16.00 40.90 0.87
C ASN A 19 -16.35 42.40 0.89
N ASP A 20 -16.31 43.08 -0.27
CA ASP A 20 -16.71 44.49 -0.39
C ASP A 20 -18.21 44.70 -0.14
N ARG A 21 -19.05 43.75 -0.57
CA ARG A 21 -20.49 43.76 -0.26
C ARG A 21 -20.76 43.44 1.21
N GLY A 22 -20.01 42.51 1.81
CA GLY A 22 -20.03 42.21 3.24
C GLY A 22 -19.65 43.42 4.09
N LYS A 23 -18.56 44.11 3.74
CA LYS A 23 -18.15 45.40 4.32
C LYS A 23 -19.23 46.47 4.15
N GLY A 24 -19.82 46.57 2.96
CA GLY A 24 -20.92 47.52 2.69
C GLY A 24 -22.21 47.22 3.46
N VAL A 25 -22.47 45.97 3.84
CA VAL A 25 -23.57 45.57 4.72
C VAL A 25 -23.24 45.85 6.18
N LEU A 26 -22.00 45.58 6.61
CA LEU A 26 -21.52 45.88 7.96
C LEU A 26 -21.48 47.39 8.24
N ILE A 27 -21.04 48.21 7.28
CA ILE A 27 -21.05 49.68 7.38
C ILE A 27 -22.50 50.21 7.42
N ARG A 28 -23.42 49.59 6.68
CA ARG A 28 -24.84 49.95 6.74
C ARG A 28 -25.51 49.50 8.03
N MET A 29 -25.17 48.32 8.58
CA MET A 29 -25.62 47.89 9.90
C MET A 29 -25.04 48.76 11.02
N TYR A 30 -23.78 49.21 10.89
CA TYR A 30 -23.16 50.18 11.79
C TYR A 30 -23.89 51.53 11.73
N ASN A 31 -24.21 52.04 10.53
CA ASN A 31 -24.99 53.28 10.38
C ASN A 31 -26.45 53.14 10.82
N ILE A 32 -27.09 51.98 10.63
CA ILE A 32 -28.43 51.70 11.15
C ILE A 32 -28.41 51.62 12.68
N LYS A 33 -27.34 51.10 13.28
CA LYS A 33 -27.12 51.11 14.74
C LYS A 33 -26.88 52.54 15.25
N LYS A 34 -26.09 53.35 14.53
CA LYS A 34 -25.84 54.78 14.84
C LYS A 34 -27.10 55.64 14.74
N VAL A 35 -27.97 55.38 13.75
CA VAL A 35 -29.27 56.07 13.58
C VAL A 35 -30.33 55.54 14.55
N GLY A 36 -30.34 54.25 14.85
CA GLY A 36 -31.23 53.67 15.88
C GLY A 36 -30.90 54.13 17.31
N VAL A 37 -29.64 54.51 17.57
CA VAL A 37 -29.20 55.13 18.83
C VAL A 37 -29.53 56.64 18.86
N ALA A 38 -29.71 57.31 17.72
CA ALA A 38 -30.16 58.70 17.68
C ALA A 38 -31.62 58.87 18.14
N ASP A 39 -32.48 57.88 17.90
CA ASP A 39 -33.88 57.88 18.37
C ASP A 39 -34.02 57.59 19.88
N LEU A 40 -32.97 57.05 20.51
CA LEU A 40 -32.91 56.83 21.96
C LEU A 40 -32.28 58.01 22.72
N ARG A 41 -31.75 59.04 22.03
CA ARG A 41 -31.23 60.29 22.63
C ARG A 41 -32.31 61.23 23.17
N GLY A 42 -33.59 60.88 23.06
CA GLY A 42 -34.70 61.74 23.46
C GLY A 42 -34.99 61.84 24.97
N ARG A 43 -34.36 61.05 25.85
CA ARG A 43 -34.61 61.13 27.30
C ARG A 43 -33.34 60.94 28.15
N GLY A 44 -32.60 62.04 28.29
CA GLY A 44 -32.05 62.52 29.57
C GLY A 44 -30.82 61.83 30.20
N GLY A 45 -29.65 62.45 30.00
CA GLY A 45 -28.46 62.50 30.88
C GLY A 45 -27.53 61.27 30.81
N GLY A 46 -26.21 61.35 30.64
CA GLY A 46 -25.23 62.43 30.61
C GLY A 46 -23.86 61.86 31.09
N GLU A 47 -22.84 61.94 30.23
CA GLU A 47 -21.38 61.83 30.54
C GLU A 47 -20.73 60.48 30.96
N ALA A 48 -21.06 59.34 30.32
CA ALA A 48 -20.24 58.11 30.42
C ALA A 48 -19.89 57.40 29.09
N ASP A 49 -20.42 57.86 27.95
CA ASP A 49 -20.43 57.07 26.70
C ASP A 49 -19.37 57.45 25.65
N THR A 50 -18.43 58.36 25.95
CA THR A 50 -17.34 58.69 25.01
C THR A 50 -16.18 57.70 25.01
N LEU A 51 -16.09 56.80 26.00
CA LEU A 51 -14.99 55.83 26.11
C LEU A 51 -15.17 54.57 25.24
N GLY A 52 -16.41 54.29 24.79
CA GLY A 52 -16.75 53.08 24.02
C GLY A 52 -16.41 53.15 22.53
N ASP A 53 -16.45 54.35 21.95
CA ASP A 53 -16.10 54.58 20.54
C ASP A 53 -14.57 54.58 20.34
N ASP A 54 -13.80 55.10 21.30
CA ASP A 54 -12.33 55.15 21.22
C ASP A 54 -11.66 53.75 21.29
N VAL A 55 -12.30 52.77 21.95
CA VAL A 55 -11.78 51.39 22.06
C VAL A 55 -12.05 50.57 20.78
N ALA A 56 -13.11 50.89 20.04
CA ALA A 56 -13.40 50.29 18.74
C ALA A 56 -12.47 50.85 17.65
N ASP A 57 -12.16 52.15 17.71
CA ASP A 57 -11.24 52.81 16.78
C ASP A 57 -9.77 52.40 17.02
N LEU A 58 -9.32 52.20 18.28
CA LEU A 58 -7.99 51.64 18.57
C LEU A 58 -7.82 50.20 18.06
N PHE A 59 -8.89 49.38 18.10
CA PHE A 59 -8.80 47.97 17.71
C PHE A 59 -8.78 47.78 16.19
N ILE A 60 -9.47 48.63 15.42
CA ILE A 60 -9.37 48.60 13.95
C ILE A 60 -7.99 49.11 13.51
N SER A 61 -7.35 50.02 14.25
CA SER A 61 -6.02 50.52 13.91
C SER A 61 -4.89 49.52 14.26
N ASP A 62 -4.96 48.86 15.43
CA ASP A 62 -3.92 47.90 15.86
C ASP A 62 -4.00 46.54 15.14
N VAL A 63 -5.21 46.10 14.72
CA VAL A 63 -5.40 44.82 14.00
C VAL A 63 -5.14 44.97 12.50
N VAL A 64 -5.13 46.18 11.95
CA VAL A 64 -4.80 46.43 10.54
C VAL A 64 -3.28 46.52 10.30
N GLU A 65 -2.46 46.68 11.34
CA GLU A 65 -0.99 46.66 11.21
C GLU A 65 -0.35 45.26 11.21
N GLU A 66 -1.03 44.22 11.72
CA GLU A 66 -0.56 42.82 11.63
C GLU A 66 -1.38 42.04 10.58
N GLY A 67 -0.79 41.87 9.39
CA GLY A 67 -1.49 41.45 8.18
C GLY A 67 -1.90 39.97 8.06
N ASP A 68 -2.97 39.57 8.76
CA ASP A 68 -3.68 38.29 8.50
C ASP A 68 -5.20 38.49 8.34
N ALA A 69 -5.62 38.89 7.15
CA ALA A 69 -7.01 39.26 6.83
C ALA A 69 -7.92 38.09 6.38
N GLN A 70 -7.41 36.85 6.31
CA GLN A 70 -8.18 35.68 5.84
C GLN A 70 -8.97 34.99 6.97
N ASP A 71 -8.47 35.05 8.21
CA ASP A 71 -9.02 34.32 9.36
C ASP A 71 -10.24 35.01 10.01
N PHE A 72 -10.47 36.29 9.73
CA PHE A 72 -11.59 37.04 10.31
C PHE A 72 -12.95 36.64 9.70
N THR A 73 -12.95 36.17 8.45
CA THR A 73 -14.15 35.81 7.69
C THR A 73 -14.84 34.56 8.27
N GLU A 74 -14.10 33.52 8.63
CA GLU A 74 -14.68 32.27 9.14
C GLU A 74 -15.24 32.40 10.56
N VAL A 75 -14.57 33.19 11.43
CA VAL A 75 -15.06 33.49 12.78
C VAL A 75 -16.34 34.35 12.73
N SER A 76 -16.46 35.24 11.75
CA SER A 76 -17.66 36.07 11.57
C SER A 76 -18.89 35.25 11.10
N HIS A 77 -18.70 34.18 10.32
CA HIS A 77 -19.77 33.25 9.93
C HIS A 77 -20.23 32.36 11.10
N LEU A 78 -19.32 31.94 11.99
CA LEU A 78 -19.61 31.25 13.25
C LEU A 78 -20.39 32.15 14.22
N CYS A 79 -20.02 33.43 14.33
CA CYS A 79 -20.80 34.41 15.09
C CYS A 79 -22.19 34.66 14.49
N TYR A 80 -22.34 34.63 13.16
CA TYR A 80 -23.63 34.82 12.47
C TYR A 80 -24.60 33.63 12.67
N LEU A 81 -24.10 32.38 12.60
CA LEU A 81 -24.86 31.16 12.91
C LEU A 81 -25.27 31.11 14.39
N TYR A 82 -24.39 31.55 15.29
CA TYR A 82 -24.68 31.65 16.72
C TYR A 82 -25.65 32.80 17.05
N PHE A 83 -25.60 33.94 16.35
CA PHE A 83 -26.54 35.06 16.52
C PHE A 83 -27.97 34.70 16.09
N LEU A 84 -28.11 33.91 15.01
CA LEU A 84 -29.39 33.37 14.54
C LEU A 84 -29.98 32.37 15.55
N PHE A 85 -29.14 31.57 16.21
CA PHE A 85 -29.58 30.59 17.22
C PHE A 85 -30.16 31.23 18.48
N LYS A 86 -29.68 32.43 18.86
CA LYS A 86 -29.98 33.07 20.15
C LYS A 86 -31.18 34.03 20.14
N PHE A 87 -31.51 34.61 18.98
CA PHE A 87 -32.69 35.49 18.85
C PHE A 87 -34.02 34.71 18.78
N CYS A 88 -33.99 33.40 18.53
CA CYS A 88 -35.17 32.51 18.54
C CYS A 88 -35.81 32.31 19.93
N HIS A 89 -35.20 32.80 21.02
CA HIS A 89 -35.63 32.48 22.39
C HIS A 89 -36.33 33.62 23.17
N LYS A 90 -36.65 34.77 22.56
CA LYS A 90 -37.38 35.87 23.23
C LYS A 90 -38.38 36.59 22.33
N GLY A 91 -39.68 36.45 22.61
CA GLY A 91 -40.70 37.46 22.27
C GLY A 91 -40.76 38.58 23.33
N PRO A 92 -41.44 39.73 23.10
CA PRO A 92 -42.30 40.11 21.99
C PRO A 92 -41.81 41.40 21.28
N CYS A 93 -40.89 41.28 20.33
CA CYS A 93 -40.58 42.38 19.38
C CYS A 93 -40.72 41.95 17.91
N PHE A 94 -41.26 40.77 17.66
CA PHE A 94 -41.29 40.16 16.32
C PHE A 94 -42.33 40.83 15.38
N ALA A 95 -43.41 41.42 15.91
CA ALA A 95 -44.46 42.04 15.12
C ALA A 95 -44.03 43.34 14.40
N CYS A 96 -43.07 44.08 14.96
CA CYS A 96 -42.57 45.33 14.37
C CYS A 96 -41.51 45.08 13.29
N ILE A 97 -40.70 44.02 13.46
CA ILE A 97 -39.66 43.60 12.52
C ILE A 97 -40.27 42.87 11.31
N GLN A 98 -41.32 42.06 11.51
CA GLN A 98 -42.05 41.37 10.42
C GLN A 98 -42.68 42.35 9.42
N LYS A 99 -43.25 43.47 9.89
CA LYS A 99 -43.93 44.43 9.01
C LYS A 99 -42.97 45.16 8.07
N ASN A 100 -41.72 45.38 8.50
CA ASN A 100 -40.68 46.04 7.71
C ASN A 100 -39.92 45.07 6.78
N MET A 101 -39.75 43.80 7.17
CA MET A 101 -39.14 42.77 6.31
C MET A 101 -40.08 42.27 5.20
N ILE A 102 -41.38 42.12 5.48
CA ILE A 102 -42.37 41.68 4.47
C ILE A 102 -42.56 42.73 3.37
N ASN A 103 -42.49 44.04 3.71
CA ASN A 103 -42.50 45.13 2.74
C ASN A 103 -41.19 45.25 1.93
N ALA A 104 -40.07 44.70 2.42
CA ALA A 104 -38.81 44.66 1.68
C ALA A 104 -38.75 43.48 0.69
N CYS A 105 -39.34 42.34 1.03
CA CYS A 105 -39.36 41.14 0.19
C CYS A 105 -40.34 41.23 -1.00
N SER A 106 -41.36 42.08 -0.96
CA SER A 106 -42.32 42.27 -2.07
C SER A 106 -41.70 42.90 -3.33
N ASN A 107 -40.44 43.35 -3.28
CA ASN A 107 -39.76 44.05 -4.39
C ASN A 107 -38.62 43.25 -5.05
N PHE A 108 -38.42 41.96 -4.71
CA PHE A 108 -37.34 41.14 -5.26
C PHE A 108 -37.87 39.83 -5.88
N SER A 109 -37.61 39.61 -7.18
CA SER A 109 -37.81 38.30 -7.81
C SER A 109 -36.58 37.42 -7.56
N LEU A 110 -36.68 36.50 -6.60
CA LEU A 110 -35.66 35.49 -6.28
C LEU A 110 -36.11 34.11 -6.79
N ASP A 111 -35.14 33.33 -7.27
CA ASP A 111 -35.34 32.02 -7.89
C ASP A 111 -35.72 30.93 -6.85
N SER A 112 -36.50 29.96 -7.31
CA SER A 112 -37.25 28.97 -6.52
C SER A 112 -36.41 28.09 -5.57
N ARG A 113 -35.11 27.92 -5.85
CA ARG A 113 -34.18 27.14 -5.00
C ARG A 113 -33.61 27.92 -3.83
N GLU A 114 -33.45 29.24 -3.96
CA GLU A 114 -33.00 30.09 -2.84
C GLU A 114 -34.13 30.36 -1.86
N MET A 115 -35.39 30.42 -2.33
CA MET A 115 -36.56 30.39 -1.45
C MET A 115 -36.66 29.08 -0.66
N PHE A 116 -36.30 27.93 -1.24
CA PHE A 116 -36.37 26.62 -0.58
C PHE A 116 -35.37 26.52 0.58
N LEU A 117 -34.14 27.02 0.41
CA LEU A 117 -33.14 27.08 1.49
C LEU A 117 -33.55 28.07 2.60
N PHE A 118 -34.11 29.23 2.24
CA PHE A 118 -34.59 30.22 3.20
C PHE A 118 -35.83 29.75 3.99
N LEU A 119 -36.74 29.00 3.35
CA LEU A 119 -37.95 28.44 3.97
C LEU A 119 -37.65 27.21 4.83
N GLN A 120 -36.67 26.38 4.46
CA GLN A 120 -36.27 25.19 5.22
C GLN A 120 -35.60 25.54 6.55
N ILE A 121 -34.98 26.72 6.64
CA ILE A 121 -34.45 27.28 7.89
C ILE A 121 -35.56 27.96 8.71
N GLY A 122 -36.55 28.58 8.05
CA GLY A 122 -37.67 29.27 8.71
C GLY A 122 -38.81 28.37 9.23
N PHE A 123 -39.01 27.17 8.67
CA PHE A 123 -40.11 26.28 9.05
C PHE A 123 -39.88 25.49 10.35
N SER A 124 -38.65 25.44 10.85
CA SER A 124 -38.31 24.68 12.06
C SER A 124 -38.75 25.34 13.37
N PHE A 125 -39.26 26.59 13.34
CA PHE A 125 -39.52 27.37 14.56
C PHE A 125 -40.76 28.29 14.50
N ALA A 126 -41.90 27.82 13.97
CA ALA A 126 -43.19 28.54 14.02
C ALA A 126 -44.25 27.79 14.86
N SER A 127 -45.11 28.52 15.58
CA SER A 127 -46.21 27.91 16.37
C SER A 127 -47.31 27.32 15.47
N ALA A 128 -47.99 26.28 15.97
CA ALA A 128 -48.97 25.47 15.23
C ALA A 128 -50.10 26.29 14.55
N ALA A 129 -50.46 27.46 15.09
CA ALA A 129 -51.48 28.33 14.51
C ALA A 129 -51.01 29.07 13.22
N VAL A 130 -49.71 29.39 13.13
CA VAL A 130 -49.10 30.06 11.96
C VAL A 130 -48.85 29.05 10.84
N VAL A 131 -48.46 27.82 11.21
CA VAL A 131 -48.27 26.70 10.28
C VAL A 131 -49.61 26.28 9.66
N CYS A 132 -50.69 26.22 10.43
CA CYS A 132 -52.04 25.95 9.91
C CYS A 132 -52.57 27.06 8.98
N ALA A 133 -52.30 28.34 9.27
CA ALA A 133 -52.73 29.46 8.43
C ALA A 133 -51.93 29.58 7.12
N ALA A 134 -50.64 29.22 7.13
CA ALA A 134 -49.78 29.18 5.95
C ALA A 134 -50.06 27.95 5.07
N LEU A 135 -50.25 26.76 5.66
CA LEU A 135 -50.62 25.54 4.95
C LEU A 135 -52.02 25.63 4.31
N ALA A 136 -52.96 26.33 4.94
CA ALA A 136 -54.29 26.60 4.37
C ALA A 136 -54.27 27.57 3.17
N ARG A 137 -53.21 28.38 3.00
CA ARG A 137 -53.01 29.24 1.83
C ARG A 137 -52.15 28.58 0.74
N ILE A 138 -51.24 27.68 1.11
CA ILE A 138 -50.40 26.90 0.19
C ILE A 138 -51.19 25.74 -0.45
N SER A 139 -52.16 25.15 0.27
CA SER A 139 -53.08 24.16 -0.30
C SER A 139 -53.96 24.70 -1.43
N ALA A 140 -54.06 26.03 -1.57
CA ALA A 140 -54.75 26.70 -2.66
C ALA A 140 -53.88 26.92 -3.92
N LEU A 141 -52.56 26.68 -3.85
CA LEU A 141 -51.59 26.97 -4.93
C LEU A 141 -50.99 25.71 -5.59
N ASP A 142 -50.83 24.58 -4.88
CA ASP A 142 -50.40 23.30 -5.52
C ASP A 142 -50.81 22.05 -4.67
N PRO A 143 -51.67 21.15 -5.18
CA PRO A 143 -52.17 19.98 -4.43
C PRO A 143 -51.13 18.88 -4.14
N SER A 144 -50.00 18.87 -4.86
CA SER A 144 -49.00 17.78 -4.79
C SER A 144 -48.13 17.81 -3.51
N LEU A 145 -48.04 18.98 -2.86
CA LEU A 145 -47.26 19.20 -1.63
C LEU A 145 -48.02 18.81 -0.34
N VAL A 146 -49.32 18.54 -0.43
CA VAL A 146 -50.21 18.27 0.71
C VAL A 146 -49.90 16.92 1.39
N MET A 147 -49.47 15.91 0.63
CA MET A 147 -49.14 14.58 1.15
C MET A 147 -47.83 14.54 1.95
N ILE A 148 -46.90 15.42 1.62
CA ILE A 148 -45.62 15.55 2.34
C ILE A 148 -45.84 16.34 3.64
N ALA A 149 -46.64 17.40 3.60
CA ALA A 149 -47.00 18.18 4.78
C ALA A 149 -47.84 17.38 5.81
N LEU A 150 -48.77 16.53 5.37
CA LEU A 150 -49.57 15.67 6.27
C LEU A 150 -48.74 14.59 6.99
N LYS A 151 -47.65 14.11 6.38
CA LYS A 151 -46.71 13.18 7.03
C LYS A 151 -45.90 13.86 8.14
N TYR A 152 -45.47 15.11 7.92
CA TYR A 152 -44.75 15.88 8.94
C TYR A 152 -45.68 16.36 10.08
N LEU A 153 -46.93 16.69 9.79
CA LEU A 153 -47.90 17.16 10.79
C LEU A 153 -48.34 16.04 11.76
N ASN A 154 -48.46 14.79 11.29
CA ASN A 154 -48.82 13.65 12.14
C ASN A 154 -47.71 13.29 13.16
N CYS A 155 -46.43 13.54 12.83
CA CYS A 155 -45.33 13.41 13.80
C CYS A 155 -45.33 14.53 14.84
N PHE A 156 -45.81 15.73 14.49
CA PHE A 156 -45.78 16.91 15.37
C PHE A 156 -46.96 16.95 16.37
N ILE A 157 -48.13 16.40 16.02
CA ILE A 157 -49.32 16.41 16.89
C ILE A 157 -49.24 15.36 18.02
N CYS A 158 -48.50 14.26 17.84
CA CYS A 158 -48.33 13.23 18.88
C CYS A 158 -47.47 13.70 20.08
N SER A 159 -46.64 14.74 19.93
CA SER A 159 -45.70 15.18 20.97
C SER A 159 -46.24 16.28 21.90
N HIS A 160 -47.45 16.81 21.68
CA HIS A 160 -47.97 17.99 22.40
C HIS A 160 -49.27 17.78 23.21
N SER A 161 -49.79 16.55 23.34
CA SER A 161 -51.06 16.33 24.05
C SER A 161 -50.96 16.12 25.57
N ASN A 162 -49.78 16.20 26.20
CA ASN A 162 -49.66 16.01 27.66
C ASN A 162 -48.73 17.05 28.31
N ARG A 163 -49.26 18.24 28.63
CA ARG A 163 -48.76 19.16 29.69
C ARG A 163 -49.65 20.40 29.81
N ASN A 164 -50.86 20.22 30.32
CA ASN A 164 -51.54 21.25 31.10
C ASN A 164 -51.92 20.56 32.39
N GLU A 165 -51.05 20.57 33.40
CA GLU A 165 -51.42 20.44 34.82
C GLU A 165 -50.19 20.37 35.76
N PHE A 166 -50.34 21.06 36.89
CA PHE A 166 -49.56 21.04 38.15
C PHE A 166 -48.20 21.75 38.27
N GLY A 167 -48.19 22.69 39.22
CA GLY A 167 -47.01 23.40 39.72
C GLY A 167 -46.31 22.68 40.88
N ALA A 168 -45.13 23.23 41.20
CA ALA A 168 -44.34 23.01 42.41
C ALA A 168 -43.99 21.56 42.79
N VAL A 169 -43.03 20.93 42.09
CA VAL A 169 -42.19 19.85 42.63
C VAL A 169 -40.78 19.90 42.00
N ARG A 170 -39.78 19.62 42.85
CA ARG A 170 -38.33 19.41 42.58
C ARG A 170 -37.95 18.99 41.15
N TRP A 171 -36.81 19.51 40.69
CA TRP A 171 -36.07 19.05 39.52
C TRP A 171 -35.71 17.56 39.62
N PRO A 172 -35.94 16.78 38.55
CA PRO A 172 -34.98 15.78 38.13
C PRO A 172 -34.56 15.99 36.67
N CYS A 173 -33.30 15.65 36.39
CA CYS A 173 -32.70 15.55 35.06
C CYS A 173 -33.64 14.84 34.07
N PHE A 174 -33.90 15.46 32.93
CA PHE A 174 -34.53 14.79 31.79
C PHE A 174 -33.42 14.36 30.81
N GLN A 175 -33.02 13.09 30.91
CA GLN A 175 -32.41 12.35 29.81
C GLN A 175 -33.42 12.27 28.66
N LEU A 176 -32.98 12.53 27.43
CA LEU A 176 -33.72 12.21 26.21
C LEU A 176 -33.86 10.68 26.09
N LYS A 177 -35.01 10.15 26.51
CA LYS A 177 -35.43 8.78 26.22
C LYS A 177 -35.69 8.64 24.71
N LEU A 178 -34.70 8.12 23.99
CA LEU A 178 -34.89 7.40 22.72
C LEU A 178 -35.26 5.94 23.05
N SER A 179 -36.43 5.74 23.65
CA SER A 179 -36.98 4.42 23.90
C SER A 179 -38.50 4.52 23.75
N ASP A 180 -39.01 4.28 22.55
CA ASP A 180 -40.34 3.69 22.30
C ASP A 180 -40.61 3.61 20.79
N SER A 181 -39.86 2.76 20.09
CA SER A 181 -40.30 2.13 18.84
C SER A 181 -39.22 1.18 18.35
N ILE A 182 -39.18 -0.05 18.88
CA ILE A 182 -38.73 -1.30 18.23
C ILE A 182 -38.98 -2.39 19.29
N GLN A 183 -40.08 -3.13 19.16
CA GLN A 183 -40.23 -4.45 19.79
C GLN A 183 -39.91 -5.52 18.75
N PRO A 184 -39.14 -6.56 19.12
CA PRO A 184 -39.37 -7.90 18.61
C PRO A 184 -39.88 -8.80 19.74
N CYS A 185 -40.98 -9.51 19.47
CA CYS A 185 -41.58 -10.51 20.33
C CYS A 185 -40.65 -11.70 20.60
N LEU A 186 -40.60 -12.22 21.83
CA LEU A 186 -40.27 -13.61 22.18
C LEU A 186 -40.79 -13.95 23.63
N PRO A 187 -41.05 -15.24 23.95
CA PRO A 187 -42.05 -15.72 24.92
C PRO A 187 -41.55 -15.84 26.38
N PRO A 188 -42.42 -16.15 27.36
CA PRO A 188 -42.17 -15.90 28.78
C PRO A 188 -41.56 -17.09 29.51
N GLY A 189 -40.75 -16.81 30.53
CA GLY A 189 -40.30 -17.78 31.52
C GLY A 189 -39.73 -17.10 32.76
N THR A 190 -40.54 -17.03 33.83
CA THR A 190 -40.18 -17.17 35.27
C THR A 190 -39.07 -16.28 35.84
N ALA A 191 -39.18 -15.59 36.98
CA ALA A 191 -40.16 -15.55 38.07
C ALA A 191 -39.80 -14.31 38.94
N ILE A 192 -40.79 -13.51 39.39
CA ILE A 192 -41.28 -13.36 40.79
C ILE A 192 -40.16 -12.83 41.73
N TRP A 193 -40.26 -11.68 42.40
CA TRP A 193 -41.11 -11.26 43.54
C TRP A 193 -40.93 -9.72 43.68
N GLY A 194 -41.88 -8.88 44.13
CA GLY A 194 -43.23 -9.05 44.65
C GLY A 194 -43.78 -7.64 45.02
N GLU A 195 -45.09 -7.48 44.77
CA GLU A 195 -46.14 -6.75 45.54
C GLU A 195 -45.82 -5.40 46.25
N GLY A 196 -46.64 -4.35 46.19
CA GLY A 196 -48.02 -4.22 45.68
C GLY A 196 -48.62 -2.82 45.94
N CYS A 197 -49.92 -2.69 45.57
CA CYS A 197 -50.85 -1.56 45.65
C CYS A 197 -50.68 -0.42 44.61
N GLY A 198 -51.66 -0.06 43.77
CA GLY A 198 -53.03 -0.52 43.60
C GLY A 198 -53.83 0.45 42.69
N ILE A 199 -54.40 -0.11 41.61
CA ILE A 199 -55.68 0.22 40.95
C ILE A 199 -55.92 1.64 40.39
N GLY A 200 -55.89 1.73 39.05
CA GLY A 200 -56.57 2.73 38.23
C GLY A 200 -56.74 2.19 36.79
N SER A 201 -57.98 2.05 36.34
CA SER A 201 -58.47 1.33 35.15
C SER A 201 -57.89 1.75 33.78
N PRO A 202 -57.89 0.88 32.75
CA PRO A 202 -57.28 1.15 31.45
C PRO A 202 -58.23 1.90 30.50
N VAL A 203 -57.73 2.93 29.82
CA VAL A 203 -58.37 3.53 28.64
C VAL A 203 -57.78 2.88 27.40
N THR A 204 -58.64 2.22 26.64
CA THR A 204 -58.37 1.57 25.35
C THR A 204 -58.04 2.60 24.27
N LEU A 205 -56.83 2.53 23.68
CA LEU A 205 -56.51 3.22 22.42
C LEU A 205 -56.52 2.20 21.28
N GLY A 206 -57.37 2.47 20.30
CA GLY A 206 -57.63 1.64 19.13
C GLY A 206 -56.43 1.48 18.19
N SER A 207 -56.52 0.39 17.43
CA SER A 207 -55.61 -0.09 16.41
C SER A 207 -55.18 0.94 15.36
N ARG A 208 -53.86 1.04 15.12
CA ARG A 208 -53.29 1.57 13.86
C ARG A 208 -52.31 0.55 13.26
N SER A 209 -52.46 0.38 11.96
CA SER A 209 -51.87 -0.61 11.04
C SER A 209 -50.33 -0.62 10.94
N PRO A 210 -49.70 -1.77 10.60
CA PRO A 210 -48.26 -1.89 10.42
C PRO A 210 -47.85 -1.53 8.98
N GLY A 211 -46.89 -0.61 8.79
CA GLY A 211 -46.32 -0.35 7.46
C GLY A 211 -45.61 0.99 7.28
N ALA A 212 -44.38 1.10 7.79
CA ALA A 212 -43.34 2.00 7.27
C ALA A 212 -41.99 1.69 7.95
N ALA A 213 -41.22 0.76 7.39
CA ALA A 213 -39.79 0.65 7.74
C ALA A 213 -39.07 1.86 7.14
N LEU A 214 -38.51 2.75 7.97
CA LEU A 214 -37.65 3.85 7.49
C LEU A 214 -36.39 3.26 6.86
N SER A 215 -36.09 3.65 5.63
CA SER A 215 -34.83 3.35 4.94
C SER A 215 -33.63 3.93 5.70
N PRO A 216 -32.48 3.23 5.77
CA PRO A 216 -31.27 3.77 6.37
C PRO A 216 -30.79 5.00 5.59
N CYS A 217 -30.50 6.10 6.28
CA CYS A 217 -29.90 7.31 5.67
C CYS A 217 -28.47 7.00 5.22
N SER A 218 -28.22 6.94 3.91
CA SER A 218 -26.89 6.64 3.35
C SER A 218 -25.84 7.71 3.64
N HIS A 219 -26.24 8.92 4.03
CA HIS A 219 -25.34 10.07 4.22
C HIS A 219 -24.92 10.32 5.68
N ILE A 220 -25.15 9.36 6.59
CA ILE A 220 -24.85 9.56 8.02
C ILE A 220 -23.36 9.76 8.29
N ALA A 221 -22.48 9.10 7.53
CA ALA A 221 -21.03 9.21 7.71
C ALA A 221 -20.53 10.64 7.45
N GLU A 222 -21.13 11.34 6.49
CA GLU A 222 -20.83 12.76 6.20
C GLU A 222 -21.15 13.65 7.40
N LEU A 223 -22.31 13.44 8.04
CA LEU A 223 -22.69 14.18 9.23
C LEU A 223 -21.73 13.93 10.40
N LEU A 224 -21.39 12.65 10.64
CA LEU A 224 -20.45 12.27 11.70
C LEU A 224 -19.08 12.92 11.47
N PHE A 225 -18.61 12.91 10.23
CA PHE A 225 -17.34 13.50 9.86
C PHE A 225 -17.30 15.03 10.09
N PHE A 226 -18.34 15.76 9.66
CA PHE A 226 -18.37 17.21 9.89
C PHE A 226 -18.52 17.56 11.38
N LEU A 227 -19.20 16.72 12.17
CA LEU A 227 -19.23 16.87 13.62
C LEU A 227 -17.81 16.78 14.21
N GLU A 228 -17.03 15.76 13.82
CA GLU A 228 -15.63 15.61 14.26
C GLU A 228 -14.73 16.75 13.80
N GLN A 229 -14.95 17.27 12.59
CA GLN A 229 -14.21 18.45 12.13
C GLN A 229 -14.49 19.67 12.99
N LEU A 230 -15.76 19.92 13.35
CA LEU A 230 -16.12 21.03 14.22
C LEU A 230 -15.46 20.88 15.60
N ARG A 231 -15.47 19.67 16.18
CA ARG A 231 -14.77 19.37 17.44
C ARG A 231 -13.28 19.70 17.33
N THR A 232 -12.64 19.23 16.26
CA THR A 232 -11.22 19.47 16.00
C THR A 232 -10.90 20.95 15.84
N LEU A 233 -11.73 21.71 15.12
CA LEU A 233 -11.57 23.16 14.94
C LEU A 233 -11.70 23.91 16.29
N VAL A 234 -12.66 23.53 17.12
CA VAL A 234 -12.84 24.13 18.45
C VAL A 234 -11.61 23.88 19.33
N HIS A 235 -11.08 22.65 19.33
CA HIS A 235 -9.87 22.34 20.09
C HIS A 235 -8.63 23.08 19.55
N ARG A 236 -8.43 23.07 18.24
CA ARG A 236 -7.29 23.74 17.57
C ARG A 236 -7.27 25.25 17.80
N HIS A 237 -8.45 25.88 17.79
CA HIS A 237 -8.61 27.34 17.95
C HIS A 237 -9.09 27.73 19.36
N SER A 238 -8.93 26.86 20.36
CA SER A 238 -9.32 27.11 21.75
C SER A 238 -8.76 28.42 22.30
N ALA A 239 -7.48 28.72 22.03
CA ALA A 239 -6.85 29.97 22.45
C ALA A 239 -7.51 31.22 21.86
N VAL A 240 -8.02 31.15 20.62
CA VAL A 240 -8.73 32.25 19.95
C VAL A 240 -10.08 32.47 20.62
N ILE A 241 -10.81 31.38 20.86
CA ILE A 241 -12.11 31.40 21.55
C ILE A 241 -11.95 31.98 22.96
N GLN A 242 -10.95 31.51 23.71
CA GLN A 242 -10.65 32.00 25.05
C GLN A 242 -10.29 33.49 25.06
N ARG A 243 -9.40 33.94 24.16
CA ARG A 243 -9.01 35.36 24.06
C ARG A 243 -10.20 36.26 23.76
N TYR A 244 -11.07 35.85 22.86
CA TYR A 244 -12.29 36.59 22.52
C TYR A 244 -13.22 36.71 23.74
N HIS A 245 -13.50 35.61 24.42
CA HIS A 245 -14.42 35.61 25.56
C HIS A 245 -13.84 36.30 26.81
N ILE A 246 -12.53 36.31 27.03
CA ILE A 246 -11.88 37.10 28.10
C ILE A 246 -12.15 38.58 27.91
N GLN A 247 -11.97 39.09 26.69
CA GLN A 247 -12.20 40.51 26.39
C GLN A 247 -13.68 40.87 26.52
N TYR A 248 -14.57 39.98 26.08
CA TYR A 248 -16.01 40.16 26.21
C TYR A 248 -16.44 40.24 27.67
N LEU A 249 -15.94 39.31 28.51
CA LEU A 249 -16.25 39.24 29.93
C LEU A 249 -15.70 40.46 30.70
N ALA A 250 -14.45 40.84 30.45
CA ALA A 250 -13.77 41.91 31.18
C ALA A 250 -14.27 43.31 30.82
N ARG A 251 -14.58 43.56 29.55
CA ARG A 251 -14.90 44.91 29.05
C ARG A 251 -16.40 45.16 28.90
N PHE A 252 -17.15 44.19 28.39
CA PHE A 252 -18.57 44.41 28.09
C PHE A 252 -19.49 43.85 29.18
N ASP A 253 -19.33 42.56 29.52
CA ASP A 253 -20.24 41.91 30.47
C ASP A 253 -20.08 42.47 31.89
N ALA A 254 -18.86 42.81 32.32
CA ALA A 254 -18.61 43.45 33.61
C ALA A 254 -19.34 44.80 33.75
N LEU A 255 -19.30 45.64 32.71
CA LEU A 255 -19.97 46.96 32.70
C LEU A 255 -21.50 46.81 32.65
N LEU A 256 -22.00 45.88 31.81
CA LEU A 256 -23.43 45.61 31.70
C LEU A 256 -24.00 45.05 33.01
N CYS A 257 -23.28 44.14 33.67
CA CYS A 257 -23.67 43.62 34.99
C CYS A 257 -23.64 44.70 36.08
N ALA A 258 -22.59 45.53 36.12
CA ALA A 258 -22.50 46.63 37.07
C ALA A 258 -23.69 47.60 36.95
N GLY A 259 -24.05 47.99 35.71
CA GLY A 259 -25.19 48.86 35.45
C GLY A 259 -26.54 48.22 35.82
N LEU A 260 -26.71 46.91 35.58
CA LEU A 260 -27.94 46.20 35.94
C LEU A 260 -28.09 46.01 37.46
N PHE A 261 -27.00 45.76 38.18
CA PHE A 261 -27.03 45.59 39.64
C PHE A 261 -27.27 46.89 40.39
N GLN A 262 -26.76 48.03 39.89
CA GLN A 262 -27.03 49.35 40.46
C GLN A 262 -28.50 49.77 40.34
N ASN A 263 -29.23 49.21 39.38
CA ASN A 263 -30.65 49.51 39.13
C ASN A 263 -31.62 48.63 39.95
N LEU A 264 -31.13 47.75 40.82
CA LEU A 264 -31.96 46.91 41.69
C LEU A 264 -32.39 47.67 42.95
N THR A 265 -33.69 47.75 43.21
CA THR A 265 -34.25 48.54 44.32
C THR A 265 -34.18 47.86 45.68
N VAL A 266 -34.05 46.53 45.72
CA VAL A 266 -33.95 45.72 46.95
C VAL A 266 -32.94 44.60 46.69
N CYS A 267 -31.83 44.61 47.43
CA CYS A 267 -30.80 43.58 47.40
C CYS A 267 -30.30 43.35 48.84
N PRO A 268 -30.46 42.15 49.42
CA PRO A 268 -29.88 41.86 50.72
C PRO A 268 -28.35 41.79 50.66
N GLU A 269 -27.73 41.86 51.83
CA GLU A 269 -26.29 42.00 51.97
C GLU A 269 -25.53 40.82 51.35
N GLU A 270 -26.02 39.59 51.53
CA GLU A 270 -25.40 38.38 50.98
C GLU A 270 -25.39 38.38 49.44
N GLU A 271 -26.51 38.70 48.79
CA GLU A 271 -26.63 38.76 47.33
C GLU A 271 -25.83 39.93 46.75
N SER A 272 -25.79 41.07 47.45
CA SER A 272 -24.99 42.24 47.05
C SER A 272 -23.49 41.95 47.08
N ILE A 273 -23.02 41.20 48.09
CA ILE A 273 -21.62 40.74 48.17
C ILE A 273 -21.30 39.82 46.99
N ILE A 274 -22.20 38.89 46.62
CA ILE A 274 -21.95 37.98 45.50
C ILE A 274 -21.97 38.73 44.16
N MET A 275 -22.91 39.67 43.97
CA MET A 275 -23.01 40.48 42.75
C MET A 275 -21.80 41.40 42.54
N SER A 276 -21.32 42.04 43.61
CA SER A 276 -20.11 42.88 43.56
C SER A 276 -18.84 42.05 43.36
N SER A 277 -18.73 40.89 44.01
CA SER A 277 -17.66 39.90 43.79
C SER A 277 -17.62 39.42 42.34
N PHE A 278 -18.78 39.19 41.73
CA PHE A 278 -18.91 38.78 40.33
C PHE A 278 -18.38 39.86 39.38
N VAL A 279 -18.78 41.12 39.54
CA VAL A 279 -18.28 42.23 38.71
C VAL A 279 -16.78 42.45 38.92
N SER A 280 -16.29 42.35 40.16
CA SER A 280 -14.85 42.46 40.46
C SER A 280 -14.05 41.35 39.79
N THR A 281 -14.58 40.12 39.77
CA THR A 281 -13.91 38.97 39.16
C THR A 281 -13.88 39.11 37.64
N LEU A 282 -15.00 39.51 37.02
CA LEU A 282 -15.08 39.74 35.58
C LEU A 282 -14.12 40.84 35.12
N SER A 283 -14.10 41.98 35.82
CA SER A 283 -13.23 43.11 35.49
C SER A 283 -11.73 42.84 35.71
N SER A 284 -11.38 41.88 36.59
CA SER A 284 -9.98 41.47 36.82
C SER A 284 -9.44 40.45 35.81
N LEU A 285 -10.26 39.94 34.89
CA LEU A 285 -9.82 38.94 33.92
C LEU A 285 -8.79 39.53 32.95
N THR A 286 -7.59 38.95 32.95
CA THR A 286 -6.50 39.32 32.03
C THR A 286 -5.98 38.10 31.29
N LEU A 287 -5.39 38.32 30.11
CA LEU A 287 -4.85 37.27 29.21
C LEU A 287 -3.79 36.34 29.86
N LYS A 288 -3.28 36.66 31.06
CA LYS A 288 -2.23 35.90 31.75
C LYS A 288 -2.73 34.98 32.86
N GLN A 289 -4.03 34.95 33.17
CA GLN A 289 -4.54 34.21 34.34
C GLN A 289 -5.55 33.14 33.93
N GLY A 290 -5.16 31.87 34.11
CA GLY A 290 -6.08 30.72 34.10
C GLY A 290 -6.78 30.59 35.45
N THR A 291 -7.79 31.42 35.68
CA THR A 291 -8.54 31.41 36.95
C THR A 291 -9.95 30.87 36.73
N GLN A 292 -10.32 29.86 37.52
CA GLN A 292 -11.67 29.31 37.58
C GLN A 292 -12.68 30.41 37.89
N VAL A 293 -13.73 30.52 37.07
CA VAL A 293 -14.85 31.43 37.34
C VAL A 293 -15.73 30.81 38.44
N PRO A 294 -16.08 31.53 39.52
CA PRO A 294 -16.84 30.95 40.62
C PRO A 294 -18.28 30.54 40.21
N PRO A 295 -18.82 29.40 40.69
CA PRO A 295 -20.16 28.95 40.34
C PRO A 295 -21.28 29.61 41.17
N ARG A 296 -22.28 30.12 40.43
CA ARG A 296 -23.76 30.03 40.64
C ARG A 296 -24.45 30.85 41.76
N LEU A 297 -24.99 32.02 41.36
CA LEU A 297 -26.06 32.79 42.06
C LEU A 297 -27.52 32.21 42.01
N PRO A 298 -27.95 31.27 41.12
CA PRO A 298 -29.38 31.03 40.92
C PRO A 298 -30.11 30.29 42.06
N ALA A 299 -29.41 29.71 43.04
CA ALA A 299 -30.06 28.96 44.12
C ALA A 299 -30.72 29.86 45.19
N TYR A 300 -30.12 31.02 45.50
CA TYR A 300 -30.56 31.90 46.60
C TYR A 300 -31.78 32.76 46.22
N THR A 301 -31.91 33.13 44.94
CA THR A 301 -32.92 34.08 44.43
C THR A 301 -34.13 33.41 43.76
N SER A 302 -34.20 32.07 43.79
CA SER A 302 -35.29 31.27 43.18
C SER A 302 -36.27 30.68 44.20
N VAL A 303 -36.07 30.91 45.50
CA VAL A 303 -36.98 30.44 46.57
C VAL A 303 -38.17 31.40 46.69
N ALA A 304 -39.38 30.87 46.90
CA ALA A 304 -40.64 31.65 46.86
C ALA A 304 -40.76 32.80 47.89
N LYS A 305 -39.82 32.91 48.85
CA LYS A 305 -39.71 34.02 49.83
C LYS A 305 -38.33 34.68 49.81
N ALA A 306 -37.60 34.56 48.70
CA ALA A 306 -36.34 35.27 48.55
C ALA A 306 -36.63 36.79 48.50
N PRO A 307 -35.89 37.61 49.27
CA PRO A 307 -36.02 39.07 49.26
C PRO A 307 -35.69 39.71 47.89
N MET A 308 -34.98 38.98 47.02
CA MET A 308 -34.87 39.28 45.59
C MET A 308 -35.44 38.10 44.78
N GLN A 309 -36.52 38.33 44.03
CA GLN A 309 -37.11 37.31 43.16
C GLN A 309 -36.62 37.48 41.72
N LEU A 310 -35.96 36.46 41.16
CA LEU A 310 -35.54 36.41 39.74
C LEU A 310 -36.69 36.62 38.73
N ARG A 311 -37.95 36.45 39.17
CA ARG A 311 -39.15 36.69 38.35
C ARG A 311 -39.39 38.18 38.07
N GLU A 312 -38.96 39.06 38.97
CA GLU A 312 -39.18 40.51 38.90
C GLU A 312 -38.10 41.21 38.05
N SER A 313 -36.94 40.57 37.85
CA SER A 313 -35.82 41.08 37.06
C SER A 313 -35.34 40.06 36.00
N PRO A 314 -36.15 39.76 34.97
CA PRO A 314 -35.80 38.75 33.96
C PRO A 314 -34.51 39.08 33.21
N ASP A 315 -34.18 40.36 33.05
CA ASP A 315 -32.98 40.79 32.32
C ASP A 315 -31.68 40.44 33.05
N VAL A 316 -31.68 40.45 34.39
CA VAL A 316 -30.56 39.95 35.19
C VAL A 316 -30.36 38.45 34.91
N SER A 317 -31.42 37.65 34.94
CA SER A 317 -31.32 36.20 34.66
C SER A 317 -30.78 35.89 33.25
N ARG A 318 -31.18 36.69 32.26
CA ARG A 318 -30.76 36.52 30.86
C ARG A 318 -29.30 36.88 30.65
N VAL A 319 -28.84 37.96 31.28
CA VAL A 319 -27.43 38.39 31.22
C VAL A 319 -26.56 37.43 32.00
N MET A 320 -26.99 36.97 33.17
CA MET A 320 -26.26 35.96 33.93
C MET A 320 -26.14 34.63 33.17
N ASN A 321 -27.20 34.15 32.51
CA ASN A 321 -27.11 32.96 31.66
C ASN A 321 -26.15 33.15 30.48
N LEU A 322 -26.09 34.35 29.92
CA LEU A 322 -25.13 34.67 28.87
C LEU A 322 -23.69 34.68 29.39
N ILE A 323 -23.46 35.28 30.55
CA ILE A 323 -22.13 35.32 31.17
C ILE A 323 -21.67 33.93 31.58
N MET A 324 -22.59 33.08 32.07
CA MET A 324 -22.29 31.66 32.34
C MET A 324 -21.90 30.89 31.07
N PHE A 325 -22.45 31.26 29.91
CA PHE A 325 -22.01 30.68 28.64
C PHE A 325 -20.61 31.20 28.25
N HIS A 326 -20.37 32.50 28.35
CA HIS A 326 -19.05 33.08 28.08
C HIS A 326 -17.97 32.56 29.03
N SER A 327 -18.31 32.30 30.30
CA SER A 327 -17.37 31.67 31.24
C SER A 327 -17.06 30.24 30.82
N LYS A 328 -18.06 29.44 30.44
CA LYS A 328 -17.85 28.07 29.92
C LYS A 328 -16.93 28.04 28.69
N MET A 329 -16.91 29.09 27.86
CA MET A 329 -15.98 29.20 26.72
C MET A 329 -14.51 29.39 27.14
N LEU A 330 -14.26 29.73 28.41
CA LEU A 330 -12.92 29.92 28.95
C LEU A 330 -12.36 28.64 29.57
N ASP A 331 -13.08 28.06 30.52
CA ASP A 331 -12.62 26.99 31.40
C ASP A 331 -13.21 25.61 31.07
N SER A 332 -14.47 25.56 30.63
CA SER A 332 -15.22 24.32 30.35
C SER A 332 -15.44 24.04 28.86
N LEU A 333 -14.52 24.44 27.98
CA LEU A 333 -14.67 24.23 26.52
C LEU A 333 -14.74 22.74 26.16
N GLU A 334 -13.92 21.91 26.81
CA GLU A 334 -13.90 20.46 26.62
C GLU A 334 -15.21 19.81 27.09
N GLU A 335 -15.68 20.17 28.28
CA GLU A 335 -16.96 19.67 28.82
C GLU A 335 -18.14 20.03 27.92
N LEU A 336 -18.15 21.24 27.35
CA LEU A 336 -19.22 21.67 26.45
C LEU A 336 -19.18 20.93 25.11
N VAL A 337 -18.00 20.67 24.58
CA VAL A 337 -17.83 19.87 23.36
C VAL A 337 -18.38 18.46 23.59
N VAL A 338 -18.12 17.85 24.75
CA VAL A 338 -18.75 16.58 25.15
C VAL A 338 -20.27 16.73 25.30
N GLU A 339 -20.76 17.73 26.04
CA GLU A 339 -22.20 17.96 26.28
C GLU A 339 -23.02 18.07 24.97
N THR A 340 -22.45 18.69 23.93
CA THR A 340 -23.16 19.03 22.69
C THR A 340 -22.98 18.03 21.55
N SER A 341 -21.93 17.22 21.58
CA SER A 341 -21.56 16.36 20.44
C SER A 341 -21.04 14.97 20.84
N ASP A 342 -21.31 14.52 22.07
CA ASP A 342 -20.98 13.15 22.47
C ASP A 342 -21.78 12.11 21.67
N LEU A 343 -21.07 11.10 21.20
CA LEU A 343 -21.59 9.99 20.41
C LEU A 343 -21.28 8.63 21.08
N SER A 344 -20.91 8.63 22.36
CA SER A 344 -20.67 7.44 23.18
C SER A 344 -21.85 6.44 23.17
N ALA A 345 -23.06 6.93 22.90
CA ALA A 345 -24.27 6.11 22.76
C ALA A 345 -24.11 4.96 21.72
N PHE A 346 -23.29 5.14 20.68
CA PHE A 346 -23.02 4.07 19.70
C PHE A 346 -22.39 2.82 20.33
N CYS A 347 -21.76 2.94 21.51
CA CYS A 347 -21.24 1.80 22.26
C CYS A 347 -22.33 0.78 22.64
N PHE A 348 -23.57 1.21 22.80
CA PHE A 348 -24.71 0.34 23.11
C PHE A 348 -25.43 -0.15 21.83
N TYR A 349 -25.10 0.44 20.68
CA TYR A 349 -25.69 0.15 19.37
C TYR A 349 -24.63 -0.31 18.35
N VAL A 350 -23.75 -1.22 18.78
CA VAL A 350 -22.64 -1.74 17.96
C VAL A 350 -23.11 -2.30 16.62
N ARG A 351 -24.14 -3.15 16.60
CA ARG A 351 -24.65 -3.77 15.35
C ARG A 351 -25.16 -2.74 14.34
N PRO A 352 -26.02 -1.77 14.72
CA PRO A 352 -26.35 -0.64 13.85
C PRO A 352 -25.12 0.14 13.38
N PHE A 353 -24.15 0.38 14.26
CA PHE A 353 -22.96 1.16 13.94
C PHE A 353 -22.08 0.47 12.89
N GLU A 354 -21.82 -0.83 13.04
CA GLU A 354 -21.13 -1.67 12.04
C GLU A 354 -21.89 -1.71 10.71
N LYS A 355 -23.23 -1.79 10.76
CA LYS A 355 -24.06 -1.78 9.54
C LYS A 355 -23.96 -0.44 8.80
N LEU A 356 -23.95 0.67 9.52
CA LEU A 356 -23.77 2.01 8.92
C LEU A 356 -22.38 2.13 8.28
N PHE A 357 -21.35 1.59 8.93
CA PHE A 357 -20.01 1.51 8.35
C PHE A 357 -20.00 0.67 7.06
N ALA A 358 -20.58 -0.53 7.08
CA ALA A 358 -20.64 -1.39 5.90
C ALA A 358 -21.34 -0.72 4.71
N LEU A 359 -22.47 -0.04 4.95
CA LEU A 359 -23.17 0.73 3.90
C LEU A 359 -22.33 1.89 3.35
N THR A 360 -21.52 2.53 4.20
CA THR A 360 -20.59 3.60 3.80
C THR A 360 -19.47 3.06 2.90
N MET A 361 -18.97 1.85 3.19
CA MET A 361 -17.90 1.19 2.44
C MET A 361 -18.34 0.73 1.03
N GLU A 362 -19.64 0.58 0.78
CA GLU A 362 -20.20 0.21 -0.53
C GLU A 362 -20.31 1.41 -1.49
N GLU A 363 -20.44 2.64 -0.98
CA GLU A 363 -20.67 3.85 -1.78
C GLU A 363 -19.38 4.67 -1.98
N PRO A 364 -18.82 4.78 -3.20
CA PRO A 364 -17.52 5.44 -3.44
C PRO A 364 -17.45 6.89 -2.94
N ALA A 365 -18.53 7.67 -3.09
CA ALA A 365 -18.57 9.07 -2.68
C ALA A 365 -18.53 9.24 -1.14
N MET A 366 -18.93 8.20 -0.40
CA MET A 366 -18.97 8.21 1.06
C MET A 366 -17.67 7.70 1.68
N LEU A 367 -16.77 7.08 0.89
CA LEU A 367 -15.49 6.54 1.36
C LEU A 367 -14.60 7.59 2.03
N ARG A 368 -14.67 8.85 1.60
CA ARG A 368 -13.94 9.97 2.22
C ARG A 368 -14.28 10.21 3.69
N PHE A 369 -15.44 9.75 4.13
CA PHE A 369 -15.95 9.97 5.49
C PHE A 369 -15.78 8.77 6.41
N THR A 370 -15.21 7.67 5.91
CA THR A 370 -15.08 6.41 6.67
C THR A 370 -14.24 6.55 7.94
N ILE A 371 -13.30 7.49 8.00
CA ILE A 371 -12.49 7.78 9.19
C ILE A 371 -13.32 8.26 10.39
N ALA A 372 -14.53 8.77 10.18
CA ALA A 372 -15.40 9.20 11.26
C ALA A 372 -15.77 8.05 12.20
N PHE A 373 -15.88 6.81 11.70
CA PHE A 373 -16.25 5.65 12.52
C PHE A 373 -15.17 5.29 13.56
N PRO A 374 -13.88 5.12 13.18
CA PRO A 374 -12.79 4.99 14.15
C PRO A 374 -12.68 6.18 15.13
N LEU A 375 -12.91 7.41 14.68
CA LEU A 375 -12.84 8.60 15.54
C LEU A 375 -13.94 8.58 16.62
N VAL A 376 -15.16 8.18 16.27
CA VAL A 376 -16.28 8.06 17.22
C VAL A 376 -15.99 7.03 18.33
N CYS A 377 -15.14 6.02 18.09
CA CYS A 377 -14.71 5.10 19.15
C CYS A 377 -13.99 5.84 20.29
N SER A 378 -13.34 6.98 20.03
CA SER A 378 -12.72 7.78 21.11
C SER A 378 -13.75 8.33 22.11
N HIS A 379 -15.02 8.49 21.70
CA HIS A 379 -16.07 9.03 22.56
C HIS A 379 -16.57 8.04 23.61
N PHE A 380 -16.31 6.75 23.42
CA PHE A 380 -16.84 5.71 24.31
C PHE A 380 -16.27 5.82 25.73
N ALA A 381 -15.18 6.57 25.93
CA ALA A 381 -14.68 6.91 27.26
C ALA A 381 -15.65 7.81 28.06
N HIS A 382 -16.44 8.65 27.39
CA HIS A 382 -17.33 9.63 28.04
C HIS A 382 -18.59 9.01 28.66
N CYS A 383 -19.01 7.81 28.26
CA CYS A 383 -20.17 7.15 28.89
C CYS A 383 -19.86 6.51 30.24
N THR A 384 -18.58 6.48 30.65
CA THR A 384 -18.16 5.89 31.92
C THR A 384 -18.56 6.78 33.10
N HIS A 385 -19.01 6.16 34.19
CA HIS A 385 -19.34 6.88 35.42
C HIS A 385 -18.51 6.37 36.61
N PRO A 386 -17.99 7.25 37.50
CA PRO A 386 -17.21 6.83 38.67
C PRO A 386 -17.93 5.86 39.63
N MET A 387 -19.26 5.84 39.58
CA MET A 387 -20.10 4.93 40.39
C MET A 387 -20.27 3.54 39.76
N CYS A 388 -19.80 3.32 38.54
CA CYS A 388 -19.76 2.00 37.90
C CYS A 388 -18.38 1.80 37.24
N PRO A 389 -17.32 1.53 38.00
CA PRO A 389 -16.00 1.25 37.43
C PRO A 389 -15.92 -0.12 36.71
N GLU A 390 -16.88 -1.02 36.96
CA GLU A 390 -16.87 -2.39 36.45
C GLU A 390 -17.10 -2.48 34.93
N GLU A 391 -17.78 -1.51 34.33
CA GLU A 391 -18.00 -1.43 32.88
C GLU A 391 -16.77 -0.93 32.11
N TYR A 392 -15.86 -0.19 32.75
CA TYR A 392 -14.68 0.41 32.11
C TYR A 392 -13.84 -0.58 31.28
N PRO A 393 -13.39 -1.75 31.80
CA PRO A 393 -12.60 -2.70 31.01
C PRO A 393 -13.37 -3.27 29.81
N HIS A 394 -14.69 -3.44 29.94
CA HIS A 394 -15.54 -3.95 28.88
C HIS A 394 -15.70 -2.91 27.76
N LEU A 395 -15.95 -1.64 28.13
CA LEU A 395 -16.06 -0.52 27.18
C LEU A 395 -14.74 -0.26 26.46
N LYS A 396 -13.61 -0.29 27.20
CA LYS A 396 -12.27 -0.15 26.62
C LYS A 396 -11.99 -1.24 25.58
N SER A 397 -12.24 -2.50 25.92
CA SER A 397 -12.05 -3.63 25.01
C SER A 397 -12.94 -3.53 23.77
N CYS A 398 -14.23 -3.19 23.95
CA CYS A 398 -15.19 -3.02 22.86
C CYS A 398 -14.79 -1.89 21.91
N SER A 399 -14.43 -0.73 22.46
CA SER A 399 -14.01 0.45 21.69
C SER A 399 -12.75 0.21 20.86
N LEU A 400 -11.73 -0.41 21.46
CA LEU A 400 -10.49 -0.75 20.76
C LEU A 400 -10.72 -1.81 19.68
N GLY A 401 -11.53 -2.83 19.98
CA GLY A 401 -11.91 -3.87 19.00
C GLY A 401 -12.62 -3.27 17.78
N LEU A 402 -13.59 -2.38 17.99
CA LEU A 402 -14.30 -1.70 16.90
C LEU A 402 -13.39 -0.78 16.10
N CYS A 403 -12.57 0.03 16.78
CA CYS A 403 -11.61 0.92 16.13
C CYS A 403 -10.65 0.14 15.23
N ASN A 404 -10.08 -0.96 15.74
CA ASN A 404 -9.21 -1.84 14.96
C ASN A 404 -9.94 -2.44 13.76
N ASN A 405 -11.14 -3.00 13.94
CA ASN A 405 -11.89 -3.62 12.85
C ASN A 405 -12.21 -2.62 11.72
N PHE A 406 -12.61 -1.39 12.07
CA PHE A 406 -12.88 -0.35 11.07
C PHE A 406 -11.62 0.03 10.29
N LEU A 407 -10.51 0.25 10.99
CA LEU A 407 -9.23 0.59 10.33
C LEU A 407 -8.69 -0.54 9.47
N GLU A 408 -8.82 -1.80 9.91
CA GLU A 408 -8.47 -2.98 9.12
C GLU A 408 -9.30 -3.08 7.84
N GLU A 409 -10.62 -2.89 7.90
CA GLU A 409 -11.46 -2.95 6.69
C GLU A 409 -11.22 -1.75 5.75
N ILE A 410 -10.98 -0.55 6.27
CA ILE A 410 -10.56 0.61 5.45
C ILE A 410 -9.23 0.32 4.75
N ALA A 411 -8.22 -0.13 5.49
CA ALA A 411 -6.89 -0.46 4.97
C ALA A 411 -6.95 -1.59 3.93
N LYS A 412 -7.76 -2.61 4.18
CA LYS A 412 -7.99 -3.74 3.27
C LYS A 412 -8.68 -3.31 1.98
N GLN A 413 -9.71 -2.45 2.04
CA GLN A 413 -10.38 -1.94 0.84
C GLN A 413 -9.43 -1.06 0.01
N ALA A 414 -8.67 -0.17 0.67
CA ALA A 414 -7.66 0.66 0.02
C ALA A 414 -6.58 -0.21 -0.64
N THR A 415 -6.07 -1.23 0.07
CA THR A 415 -5.08 -2.15 -0.48
C THR A 415 -5.64 -2.93 -1.66
N ASN A 416 -6.86 -3.45 -1.60
CA ASN A 416 -7.49 -4.15 -2.73
C ASN A 416 -7.59 -3.23 -3.96
N CYS A 417 -8.04 -1.99 -3.77
CA CYS A 417 -8.13 -1.00 -4.84
C CYS A 417 -6.75 -0.69 -5.46
N ILE A 418 -5.70 -0.58 -4.63
CA ILE A 418 -4.31 -0.39 -5.11
C ILE A 418 -3.87 -1.61 -5.92
N MET A 419 -4.12 -2.82 -5.44
CA MET A 419 -3.69 -4.05 -6.11
C MET A 419 -4.43 -4.29 -7.43
N ASP A 420 -5.71 -3.96 -7.51
CA ASP A 420 -6.49 -4.03 -8.75
C ASP A 420 -5.99 -3.00 -9.77
N ALA A 421 -5.64 -1.79 -9.32
CA ALA A 421 -5.05 -0.77 -10.17
C ALA A 421 -3.64 -1.19 -10.66
N CYS A 422 -2.82 -1.79 -9.80
CA CYS A 422 -1.55 -2.40 -10.19
C CYS A 422 -1.75 -3.48 -11.26
N ALA A 423 -2.77 -4.33 -11.13
CA ALA A 423 -3.05 -5.40 -12.08
C ALA A 423 -3.45 -4.86 -13.47
N GLU A 424 -4.26 -3.80 -13.51
CA GLU A 424 -4.59 -3.11 -14.76
C GLU A 424 -3.35 -2.44 -15.39
N GLN A 425 -2.49 -1.80 -14.59
CA GLN A 425 -1.23 -1.23 -15.09
C GLN A 425 -0.28 -2.31 -15.63
N ARG A 426 -0.20 -3.47 -14.97
CA ARG A 426 0.55 -4.63 -15.47
C ARG A 426 0.02 -5.10 -16.81
N LYS A 427 -1.31 -5.17 -16.98
CA LYS A 427 -1.93 -5.55 -18.26
C LYS A 427 -1.58 -4.59 -19.38
N LEU A 428 -1.46 -3.29 -19.11
CA LEU A 428 -0.99 -2.30 -20.07
C LEU A 428 0.51 -2.49 -20.39
N SER A 429 1.33 -2.73 -19.37
CA SER A 429 2.76 -3.04 -19.52
C SER A 429 2.98 -4.31 -20.36
N GLU A 430 2.17 -5.35 -20.15
CA GLU A 430 2.26 -6.61 -20.89
C GLU A 430 2.06 -6.41 -22.39
N GLN A 431 1.16 -5.50 -22.81
CA GLN A 431 0.93 -5.19 -24.22
C GLN A 431 2.16 -4.60 -24.92
N LEU A 432 3.12 -4.08 -24.16
CA LEU A 432 4.38 -3.52 -24.67
C LEU A 432 5.45 -4.59 -24.91
N LEU A 433 5.23 -5.84 -24.49
CA LEU A 433 6.21 -6.91 -24.65
C LEU A 433 6.42 -7.27 -26.13
N PRO A 434 7.67 -7.61 -26.55
CA PRO A 434 8.00 -7.93 -27.94
C PRO A 434 7.14 -9.03 -28.57
N LYS A 435 6.62 -9.97 -27.77
CA LYS A 435 5.74 -11.07 -28.21
C LYS A 435 4.51 -10.56 -28.99
N HIS A 436 3.99 -9.38 -28.67
CA HIS A 436 2.82 -8.83 -29.35
C HIS A 436 3.13 -8.24 -30.73
N CYS A 437 4.41 -8.00 -31.05
CA CYS A 437 4.85 -7.49 -32.35
C CYS A 437 4.90 -8.57 -33.44
N ALA A 438 4.83 -9.86 -33.10
CA ALA A 438 4.96 -10.97 -34.05
C ALA A 438 3.96 -10.92 -35.21
N SER A 439 2.71 -10.52 -34.94
CA SER A 439 1.67 -10.37 -35.97
C SER A 439 2.01 -9.25 -36.97
N THR A 440 2.59 -8.15 -36.48
CA THR A 440 3.02 -7.01 -37.29
C THR A 440 4.18 -7.40 -38.21
N ILE A 441 5.18 -8.12 -37.68
CA ILE A 441 6.32 -8.62 -38.47
C ILE A 441 5.84 -9.61 -39.53
N SER A 442 4.95 -10.55 -39.17
CA SER A 442 4.38 -11.54 -40.10
C SER A 442 3.62 -10.87 -41.23
N LYS A 443 2.79 -9.87 -40.92
CA LYS A 443 2.06 -9.06 -41.92
C LYS A 443 3.02 -8.30 -42.84
N ALA A 444 4.09 -7.72 -42.31
CA ALA A 444 5.11 -7.01 -43.11
C ALA A 444 5.89 -7.95 -44.05
N ARG A 445 6.27 -9.14 -43.56
CA ARG A 445 6.96 -10.18 -44.37
C ARG A 445 6.06 -10.71 -45.48
N ASN A 446 4.79 -11.01 -45.18
CA ASN A 446 3.84 -11.54 -46.17
C ASN A 446 3.48 -10.51 -47.24
N LYS A 447 3.39 -9.21 -46.89
CA LYS A 447 3.23 -8.12 -47.87
C LYS A 447 4.40 -8.03 -48.85
N LYS A 448 5.64 -8.25 -48.40
CA LYS A 448 6.82 -8.31 -49.29
C LYS A 448 6.87 -9.57 -50.17
N ALA A 449 6.18 -10.64 -49.79
CA ALA A 449 6.19 -11.93 -50.49
C ALA A 449 5.08 -12.11 -51.54
N HIS A 450 4.30 -11.07 -51.87
CA HIS A 450 3.18 -11.09 -52.84
C HIS A 450 2.16 -12.26 -52.66
N LYS A 451 2.02 -12.82 -51.45
CA LYS A 451 0.95 -13.78 -51.13
C LYS A 451 -0.33 -13.05 -50.72
N GLN A 452 -1.48 -13.65 -51.06
CA GLN A 452 -2.84 -13.10 -51.00
C GLN A 452 -3.16 -12.21 -49.78
N PRO A 453 -4.06 -11.21 -49.94
CA PRO A 453 -4.47 -10.36 -48.84
C PRO A 453 -5.13 -11.18 -47.71
N PRO A 454 -4.93 -10.78 -46.44
CA PRO A 454 -5.44 -11.51 -45.28
C PRO A 454 -6.97 -11.59 -45.29
N LYS A 455 -7.52 -12.71 -44.80
CA LYS A 455 -8.96 -12.92 -44.60
C LYS A 455 -9.53 -11.77 -43.73
N LYS A 456 -10.52 -11.04 -44.26
CA LYS A 456 -11.36 -10.10 -43.50
C LYS A 456 -11.99 -10.84 -42.31
N GLY A 457 -11.58 -10.53 -41.09
CA GLY A 457 -12.20 -11.11 -39.89
C GLY A 457 -11.42 -10.97 -38.59
N GLU A 458 -10.11 -10.71 -38.60
CA GLU A 458 -9.40 -10.41 -37.35
C GLU A 458 -9.67 -8.97 -36.91
N PRO A 459 -10.19 -8.75 -35.68
CA PRO A 459 -10.28 -7.41 -35.12
C PRO A 459 -8.87 -6.81 -35.05
N GLU A 460 -8.69 -5.62 -35.62
CA GLU A 460 -7.45 -4.87 -35.52
C GLU A 460 -7.23 -4.57 -34.04
N ARG A 461 -6.17 -5.13 -33.43
CA ARG A 461 -5.84 -4.84 -32.04
C ARG A 461 -5.51 -3.37 -31.92
N ASP A 462 -6.19 -2.69 -31.00
CA ASP A 462 -5.89 -1.30 -30.67
C ASP A 462 -4.43 -1.17 -30.24
N LYS A 463 -3.77 -0.11 -30.72
CA LYS A 463 -2.37 0.14 -30.38
C LYS A 463 -2.27 0.62 -28.93
N PRO A 464 -1.22 0.23 -28.18
CA PRO A 464 -0.98 0.77 -26.85
C PRO A 464 -1.00 2.31 -26.87
N GLY A 465 -1.72 2.91 -25.92
CA GLY A 465 -1.98 4.34 -25.83
C GLY A 465 -3.38 4.76 -26.30
N ALA A 466 -4.10 3.92 -27.05
CA ALA A 466 -5.48 4.19 -27.45
C ALA A 466 -6.43 4.23 -26.24
N GLU A 467 -6.18 3.40 -25.22
CA GLU A 467 -6.95 3.38 -23.96
C GLU A 467 -6.84 4.69 -23.17
N SER A 468 -5.76 5.43 -23.38
CA SER A 468 -5.50 6.72 -22.73
C SER A 468 -6.13 7.91 -23.48
N GLN A 469 -6.58 7.72 -24.73
CA GLN A 469 -7.19 8.77 -25.54
C GLN A 469 -8.69 8.92 -25.23
N ARG A 470 -8.98 9.63 -24.13
CA ARG A 470 -10.35 9.88 -23.70
C ARG A 470 -11.06 10.88 -24.62
N LYS A 471 -12.24 10.50 -25.10
CA LYS A 471 -13.14 11.38 -25.88
C LYS A 471 -14.07 12.20 -24.99
N ASP A 472 -14.67 11.58 -23.97
CA ASP A 472 -15.60 12.20 -23.04
C ASP A 472 -15.41 11.62 -21.62
N ARG A 473 -15.60 12.43 -20.58
CA ARG A 473 -15.52 12.04 -19.16
C ARG A 473 -16.74 11.28 -18.66
N ILE A 474 -17.86 11.33 -19.39
CA ILE A 474 -19.04 10.52 -19.10
C ILE A 474 -18.73 9.02 -19.27
N VAL A 475 -17.79 8.68 -20.16
CA VAL A 475 -17.30 7.30 -20.31
C VAL A 475 -16.30 7.01 -19.20
N VAL A 476 -16.80 6.40 -18.13
CA VAL A 476 -15.99 6.01 -16.96
C VAL A 476 -15.35 4.65 -17.20
N THR A 477 -14.03 4.61 -17.30
CA THR A 477 -13.25 3.37 -17.45
C THR A 477 -13.08 2.65 -16.10
N ASN A 478 -12.60 1.40 -16.10
CA ASN A 478 -12.30 0.69 -14.85
C ASN A 478 -11.24 1.44 -14.01
N MET A 479 -10.19 1.94 -14.68
CA MET A 479 -9.15 2.75 -14.05
C MET A 479 -9.67 4.06 -13.46
N ASP A 480 -10.70 4.68 -14.07
CA ASP A 480 -11.33 5.86 -13.47
C ASP A 480 -12.00 5.54 -12.13
N LYS A 481 -12.73 4.41 -12.07
CA LYS A 481 -13.40 3.98 -10.83
C LYS A 481 -12.38 3.70 -9.73
N LEU A 482 -11.30 2.98 -10.06
CA LEU A 482 -10.23 2.66 -9.13
C LEU A 482 -9.52 3.92 -8.63
N HIS A 483 -9.16 4.85 -9.53
CA HIS A 483 -8.54 6.12 -9.11
C HIS A 483 -9.48 6.98 -8.25
N GLN A 484 -10.79 7.02 -8.57
CA GLN A 484 -11.76 7.73 -7.74
C GLN A 484 -11.84 7.12 -6.34
N MET A 485 -12.05 5.80 -6.24
CA MET A 485 -12.12 5.10 -4.95
C MET A 485 -10.84 5.29 -4.12
N LEU A 486 -9.68 5.16 -4.76
CA LEU A 486 -8.40 5.36 -4.09
C LEU A 486 -8.23 6.79 -3.60
N SER A 487 -8.67 7.79 -4.37
CA SER A 487 -8.62 9.20 -3.96
C SER A 487 -9.49 9.44 -2.73
N GLU A 488 -10.74 8.98 -2.74
CA GLU A 488 -11.65 9.15 -1.60
C GLU A 488 -11.14 8.41 -0.34
N LEU A 489 -10.64 7.19 -0.48
CA LEU A 489 -10.03 6.44 0.63
C LEU A 489 -8.75 7.10 1.15
N SER A 490 -7.93 7.67 0.27
CA SER A 490 -6.71 8.39 0.68
C SER A 490 -7.04 9.63 1.52
N LEU A 491 -8.10 10.37 1.18
CA LEU A 491 -8.58 11.51 1.97
C LEU A 491 -9.03 11.08 3.37
N SER A 492 -9.68 9.91 3.48
CA SER A 492 -10.11 9.34 4.75
C SER A 492 -8.91 8.93 5.64
N VAL A 493 -8.00 8.10 5.11
CA VAL A 493 -6.84 7.58 5.86
C VAL A 493 -5.87 8.70 6.27
N ASN A 494 -5.70 9.72 5.41
CA ASN A 494 -4.81 10.84 5.69
C ASN A 494 -5.47 11.96 6.52
N HIS A 495 -6.74 11.83 6.91
CA HIS A 495 -7.46 12.90 7.61
C HIS A 495 -6.80 13.26 8.95
N VAL A 496 -6.34 12.25 9.70
CA VAL A 496 -5.71 12.41 11.01
C VAL A 496 -4.43 11.56 11.07
N PRO A 497 -3.28 12.12 11.48
CA PRO A 497 -2.04 11.34 11.59
C PRO A 497 -2.12 10.27 12.70
N SER A 498 -2.67 10.64 13.85
CA SER A 498 -2.91 9.74 14.98
C SER A 498 -3.98 10.29 15.91
N PHE A 499 -4.74 9.43 16.59
CA PHE A 499 -5.71 9.81 17.61
C PHE A 499 -5.69 8.84 18.79
N THR A 500 -6.31 9.22 19.91
CA THR A 500 -6.29 8.44 21.15
C THR A 500 -7.63 7.80 21.45
N VAL A 501 -7.64 6.50 21.79
CA VAL A 501 -8.82 5.74 22.23
C VAL A 501 -8.47 5.05 23.55
N PHE A 502 -9.12 5.42 24.67
CA PHE A 502 -8.87 4.86 26.00
C PHE A 502 -7.37 4.69 26.34
N GLU A 503 -6.59 5.76 26.12
CA GLU A 503 -5.12 5.86 26.33
C GLU A 503 -4.23 5.18 25.27
N HIS A 504 -4.83 4.50 24.28
CA HIS A 504 -4.07 3.92 23.16
C HIS A 504 -3.97 4.92 22.00
N VAL A 505 -2.76 5.13 21.49
CA VAL A 505 -2.52 5.93 20.29
C VAL A 505 -2.68 5.03 19.06
N VAL A 506 -3.53 5.45 18.13
CA VAL A 506 -3.85 4.72 16.91
C VAL A 506 -3.44 5.54 15.69
N THR A 507 -2.74 4.92 14.75
CA THR A 507 -2.17 5.56 13.55
C THR A 507 -2.72 4.87 12.29
N PRO A 508 -3.74 5.45 11.59
CA PRO A 508 -4.38 4.82 10.44
C PRO A 508 -3.42 4.42 9.30
N ALA A 509 -2.40 5.25 9.03
CA ALA A 509 -1.45 5.01 7.94
C ALA A 509 -0.62 3.72 8.11
N GLU A 510 -0.37 3.26 9.34
CA GLU A 510 0.39 2.03 9.60
C GLU A 510 -0.44 0.77 9.26
N TYR A 511 -1.76 0.80 9.43
CA TYR A 511 -2.64 -0.30 9.01
C TYR A 511 -2.57 -0.49 7.50
N LEU A 512 -2.67 0.61 6.73
CA LEU A 512 -2.52 0.57 5.28
C LEU A 512 -1.13 0.07 4.86
N SER A 513 -0.07 0.55 5.52
CA SER A 513 1.30 0.15 5.23
C SER A 513 1.52 -1.36 5.41
N SER A 514 1.06 -1.90 6.55
CA SER A 514 1.18 -3.33 6.88
C SER A 514 0.38 -4.24 5.94
N HIS A 515 -0.87 -3.85 5.63
CA HIS A 515 -1.69 -4.60 4.67
C HIS A 515 -1.10 -4.58 3.26
N LEU A 516 -0.59 -3.43 2.83
CA LEU A 516 0.04 -3.29 1.52
C LEU A 516 1.30 -4.14 1.41
N GLU A 517 2.19 -4.13 2.41
CA GLU A 517 3.39 -4.98 2.46
C GLU A 517 3.04 -6.47 2.32
N THR A 518 2.09 -6.95 3.13
CA THR A 518 1.64 -8.35 3.10
C THR A 518 1.04 -8.74 1.74
N ARG A 519 0.22 -7.87 1.14
CA ARG A 519 -0.44 -8.15 -0.14
C ARG A 519 0.53 -8.05 -1.32
N LEU A 520 1.53 -7.16 -1.24
CA LEU A 520 2.57 -7.05 -2.26
C LEU A 520 3.47 -8.29 -2.29
N ASN A 521 3.95 -8.76 -1.14
CA ASN A 521 4.73 -10.00 -1.04
C ASN A 521 4.03 -11.16 -1.74
N ARG A 522 2.75 -11.41 -1.39
CA ARG A 522 1.95 -12.48 -2.02
C ARG A 522 1.78 -12.28 -3.52
N SER A 523 1.58 -11.03 -3.96
CA SER A 523 1.34 -10.75 -5.36
C SER A 523 2.59 -10.91 -6.22
N PHE A 524 3.77 -10.57 -5.68
CA PHE A 524 5.05 -10.75 -6.37
C PHE A 524 5.32 -12.23 -6.61
N VAL A 525 5.13 -13.08 -5.60
CA VAL A 525 5.22 -14.54 -5.75
C VAL A 525 4.18 -15.06 -6.75
N TRP A 526 2.93 -14.58 -6.66
CA TRP A 526 1.87 -14.99 -7.59
C TRP A 526 2.16 -14.61 -9.05
N MET A 527 2.95 -13.55 -9.31
CA MET A 527 3.34 -13.20 -10.67
C MET A 527 4.17 -14.27 -11.37
N ALA A 528 4.95 -15.06 -10.61
CA ALA A 528 5.70 -16.18 -11.16
C ALA A 528 4.79 -17.33 -11.63
N SER A 529 3.54 -17.38 -11.13
CA SER A 529 2.52 -18.37 -11.52
C SER A 529 3.03 -19.82 -11.49
N TYR A 530 3.89 -20.13 -10.51
CA TYR A 530 4.53 -21.43 -10.42
C TYR A 530 3.53 -22.53 -10.05
N SER A 531 3.49 -23.57 -10.87
CA SER A 531 2.70 -24.77 -10.63
C SER A 531 3.62 -25.99 -10.56
N GLN A 532 3.77 -26.56 -9.37
CA GLN A 532 4.61 -27.75 -9.17
C GLN A 532 4.11 -28.96 -9.96
N ALA A 533 2.80 -29.06 -10.21
CA ALA A 533 2.21 -30.19 -10.94
C ALA A 533 2.50 -30.15 -12.44
N THR A 534 2.51 -28.95 -13.04
CA THR A 534 2.74 -28.77 -14.49
C THR A 534 4.17 -28.36 -14.82
N GLN A 535 4.99 -28.05 -13.81
CA GLN A 535 6.32 -27.42 -13.95
C GLN A 535 6.30 -26.12 -14.77
N GLU A 536 5.15 -25.44 -14.81
CA GLU A 536 4.99 -24.16 -15.49
C GLU A 536 5.41 -23.02 -14.56
N ILE A 537 6.17 -22.07 -15.11
CA ILE A 537 6.59 -20.85 -14.44
C ILE A 537 6.64 -19.71 -15.47
N ALA A 538 6.35 -18.49 -15.02
CA ALA A 538 6.49 -17.30 -15.84
C ALA A 538 7.97 -16.96 -16.07
N ARG A 539 8.27 -16.39 -17.24
CA ARG A 539 9.62 -15.99 -17.61
C ARG A 539 10.13 -14.86 -16.69
N PRO A 540 11.40 -14.89 -16.25
CA PRO A 540 11.99 -13.82 -15.43
C PRO A 540 11.73 -12.42 -16.00
N SER A 541 11.87 -12.21 -17.31
CA SER A 541 11.64 -10.91 -17.96
C SER A 541 10.19 -10.42 -17.85
N GLU A 542 9.21 -11.32 -17.95
CA GLU A 542 7.79 -11.00 -17.81
C GLU A 542 7.43 -10.66 -16.37
N VAL A 543 7.96 -11.42 -15.41
CA VAL A 543 7.78 -11.13 -13.98
C VAL A 543 8.42 -9.79 -13.64
N LEU A 544 9.64 -9.52 -14.12
CA LEU A 544 10.33 -8.25 -13.90
C LEU A 544 9.56 -7.06 -14.49
N ALA A 545 9.03 -7.18 -15.71
CA ALA A 545 8.19 -6.14 -16.31
C ALA A 545 6.91 -5.90 -15.48
N GLY A 546 6.32 -6.96 -14.94
CA GLY A 546 5.19 -6.89 -14.00
C GLY A 546 5.55 -6.18 -12.69
N LEU A 547 6.66 -6.57 -12.05
CA LEU A 547 7.15 -5.95 -10.82
C LEU A 547 7.46 -4.46 -11.03
N ARG A 548 8.16 -4.10 -12.10
CA ARG A 548 8.46 -2.70 -12.44
C ARG A 548 7.17 -1.88 -12.61
N SER A 549 6.12 -2.45 -13.19
CA SER A 549 4.81 -1.76 -13.31
C SER A 549 4.14 -1.52 -11.96
N TYR A 550 4.19 -2.51 -11.05
CA TYR A 550 3.65 -2.39 -9.69
C TYR A 550 4.46 -1.35 -8.89
N ILE A 551 5.79 -1.44 -8.93
CA ILE A 551 6.71 -0.51 -8.24
C ILE A 551 6.48 0.92 -8.70
N ALA A 552 6.44 1.16 -10.01
CA ALA A 552 6.23 2.51 -10.57
C ALA A 552 4.88 3.10 -10.14
N PHE A 553 3.82 2.29 -10.18
CA PHE A 553 2.50 2.72 -9.75
C PHE A 553 2.46 3.03 -8.25
N ILE A 554 2.95 2.14 -7.39
CA ILE A 554 2.95 2.33 -5.93
C ILE A 554 3.82 3.53 -5.53
N GLN A 555 4.96 3.74 -6.19
CA GLN A 555 5.77 4.95 -5.99
C GLN A 555 5.00 6.23 -6.36
N SER A 556 4.22 6.20 -7.45
CA SER A 556 3.36 7.33 -7.81
C SER A 556 2.24 7.58 -6.79
N LEU A 557 1.77 6.52 -6.12
CA LEU A 557 0.75 6.61 -5.07
C LEU A 557 1.26 7.20 -3.76
N GLY A 558 2.56 7.09 -3.47
CA GLY A 558 3.14 7.67 -2.26
C GLY A 558 2.98 9.20 -2.14
N GLN A 559 2.59 9.88 -3.21
CA GLN A 559 2.21 11.31 -3.16
C GLN A 559 0.77 11.54 -2.67
N PHE A 560 -0.10 10.53 -2.81
CA PHE A 560 -1.51 10.59 -2.45
C PHE A 560 -1.80 9.89 -1.13
N THR A 561 -1.02 8.88 -0.75
CA THR A 561 -1.10 8.20 0.54
C THR A 561 0.04 8.68 1.43
N CYS A 562 -0.20 8.97 2.71
CA CYS A 562 0.86 9.32 3.69
C CYS A 562 1.75 8.10 4.05
N VAL A 563 1.91 7.15 3.12
CA VAL A 563 2.62 5.89 3.28
C VAL A 563 4.00 6.03 2.64
N ASP A 564 5.04 5.62 3.35
CA ASP A 564 6.39 5.51 2.78
C ASP A 564 6.47 4.31 1.82
N ALA A 565 6.03 4.53 0.58
CA ALA A 565 6.08 3.56 -0.51
C ALA A 565 7.50 3.00 -0.72
N SER A 566 8.53 3.83 -0.52
CA SER A 566 9.92 3.41 -0.71
C SER A 566 10.37 2.42 0.36
N ARG A 567 9.97 2.62 1.62
CA ARG A 567 10.21 1.65 2.70
C ARG A 567 9.53 0.31 2.43
N ILE A 568 8.25 0.34 2.06
CA ILE A 568 7.46 -0.88 1.78
C ILE A 568 8.10 -1.67 0.63
N ILE A 569 8.40 -1.00 -0.49
CA ILE A 569 8.98 -1.65 -1.67
C ILE A 569 10.35 -2.28 -1.33
N ARG A 570 11.21 -1.56 -0.59
CA ARG A 570 12.52 -2.09 -0.18
C ARG A 570 12.38 -3.33 0.71
N ASN A 571 11.48 -3.29 1.70
CA ASN A 571 11.27 -4.42 2.60
C ASN A 571 10.78 -5.67 1.84
N VAL A 572 9.76 -5.51 1.01
CA VAL A 572 9.18 -6.59 0.18
C VAL A 572 10.24 -7.17 -0.76
N LEU A 573 10.92 -6.33 -1.55
CA LEU A 573 11.91 -6.81 -2.52
C LEU A 573 13.09 -7.51 -1.84
N LEU A 574 13.59 -6.97 -0.72
CA LEU A 574 14.68 -7.61 0.02
C LEU A 574 14.28 -8.98 0.55
N GLN A 575 13.06 -9.13 1.07
CA GLN A 575 12.54 -10.43 1.49
C GLN A 575 12.50 -11.43 0.32
N GLN A 576 12.11 -11.01 -0.88
CA GLN A 576 12.06 -11.90 -2.05
C GLN A 576 13.44 -12.44 -2.48
N THR A 577 14.53 -11.77 -2.10
CA THR A 577 15.92 -12.25 -2.35
C THR A 577 16.37 -13.35 -1.39
N GLN A 578 15.67 -13.55 -0.27
CA GLN A 578 15.95 -14.60 0.70
C GLN A 578 15.22 -15.89 0.33
N PRO A 579 15.61 -17.07 0.82
CA PRO A 579 14.90 -18.33 0.51
C PRO A 579 13.47 -18.37 1.05
N LEU A 580 13.25 -17.79 2.23
CA LEU A 580 11.96 -17.70 2.90
C LEU A 580 11.69 -16.24 3.28
N ASP A 581 10.43 -15.83 3.22
CA ASP A 581 10.02 -14.51 3.70
C ASP A 581 9.87 -14.47 5.23
N SER A 582 9.48 -13.31 5.78
CA SER A 582 9.30 -13.14 7.24
C SER A 582 8.16 -14.00 7.82
N SER A 583 7.25 -14.50 6.99
CA SER A 583 6.19 -15.45 7.38
C SER A 583 6.60 -16.92 7.24
N GLY A 584 7.79 -17.21 6.72
CA GLY A 584 8.26 -18.57 6.45
C GLY A 584 7.75 -19.16 5.14
N GLU A 585 7.19 -18.34 4.25
CA GLU A 585 6.70 -18.77 2.93
C GLU A 585 7.82 -18.71 1.88
N GLN A 586 7.68 -19.52 0.82
CA GLN A 586 8.66 -19.57 -0.26
C GLN A 586 8.64 -18.30 -1.11
N THR A 587 9.82 -17.77 -1.39
CA THR A 587 10.00 -16.56 -2.21
C THR A 587 10.27 -16.90 -3.68
N LEU A 588 10.33 -15.85 -4.52
CA LEU A 588 10.80 -15.97 -5.91
C LEU A 588 12.17 -16.66 -6.01
N THR A 589 13.08 -16.40 -5.08
CA THR A 589 14.42 -17.02 -5.06
C THR A 589 14.33 -18.55 -4.98
N THR A 590 13.56 -19.08 -4.03
CA THR A 590 13.40 -20.53 -3.86
C THR A 590 12.66 -21.15 -5.05
N ILE A 591 11.61 -20.49 -5.54
CA ILE A 591 10.79 -20.97 -6.65
C ILE A 591 11.62 -21.11 -7.93
N TYR A 592 12.33 -20.05 -8.34
CA TYR A 592 13.17 -20.10 -9.53
C TYR A 592 14.35 -21.06 -9.36
N THR A 593 14.99 -21.08 -8.19
CA THR A 593 16.10 -22.02 -7.92
C THR A 593 15.67 -23.47 -8.11
N ASN A 594 14.53 -23.85 -7.52
CA ASN A 594 13.98 -25.19 -7.65
C ASN A 594 13.61 -25.51 -9.10
N TRP A 595 12.98 -24.57 -9.82
CA TRP A 595 12.59 -24.79 -11.21
C TRP A 595 13.79 -24.97 -12.14
N TYR A 596 14.83 -24.15 -12.04
CA TYR A 596 16.03 -24.30 -12.88
C TYR A 596 16.74 -25.65 -12.63
N LEU A 597 16.76 -26.14 -11.39
CA LEU A 597 17.35 -27.43 -11.04
C LEU A 597 16.48 -28.61 -11.51
N GLU A 598 15.20 -28.64 -11.15
CA GLU A 598 14.32 -29.79 -11.35
C GLU A 598 13.66 -29.86 -12.73
N ALA A 599 13.54 -28.73 -13.44
CA ALA A 599 12.98 -28.68 -14.78
C ALA A 599 14.10 -28.54 -15.83
N LEU A 600 14.81 -27.41 -15.86
CA LEU A 600 15.76 -27.09 -16.94
C LEU A 600 17.01 -27.99 -16.90
N LEU A 601 17.77 -27.99 -15.82
CA LEU A 601 19.03 -28.75 -15.73
C LEU A 601 18.80 -30.26 -15.69
N ARG A 602 17.69 -30.70 -15.08
CA ARG A 602 17.29 -32.11 -15.13
C ARG A 602 17.03 -32.57 -16.57
N GLN A 603 16.31 -31.78 -17.37
CA GLN A 603 16.08 -32.12 -18.79
C GLN A 603 17.35 -32.01 -19.63
N ALA A 604 18.27 -31.08 -19.31
CA ALA A 604 19.60 -31.03 -19.92
C ALA A 604 20.38 -32.34 -19.70
N SER A 605 20.39 -32.85 -18.47
CA SER A 605 21.08 -34.12 -18.16
C SER A 605 20.51 -35.36 -18.88
N THR A 606 19.24 -35.29 -19.33
CA THR A 606 18.59 -36.34 -20.15
C THR A 606 18.84 -36.18 -21.65
N GLY A 607 19.55 -35.13 -22.06
CA GLY A 607 19.85 -34.79 -23.45
C GLY A 607 18.68 -34.16 -24.22
N ALA A 608 17.61 -33.72 -23.54
CA ALA A 608 16.48 -33.04 -24.17
C ALA A 608 16.78 -31.55 -24.42
N ILE A 609 17.69 -30.97 -23.65
CA ILE A 609 18.12 -29.58 -23.73
C ILE A 609 19.64 -29.55 -23.94
N VAL A 610 20.10 -28.68 -24.85
CA VAL A 610 21.51 -28.56 -25.25
C VAL A 610 21.99 -27.13 -25.04
N LEU A 611 23.20 -26.95 -24.51
CA LEU A 611 23.82 -25.64 -24.44
C LEU A 611 24.30 -25.22 -25.84
N SER A 612 23.94 -24.02 -26.27
CA SER A 612 24.50 -23.38 -27.47
C SER A 612 25.38 -22.21 -27.07
N PRO A 613 26.72 -22.35 -27.16
CA PRO A 613 27.63 -21.22 -27.05
C PRO A 613 27.35 -20.12 -28.07
N ALA A 614 26.93 -20.46 -29.29
CA ALA A 614 26.60 -19.49 -30.34
C ALA A 614 25.44 -18.55 -29.97
N MET A 615 24.39 -19.09 -29.33
CA MET A 615 23.24 -18.31 -28.86
C MET A 615 23.38 -17.83 -27.41
N GLN A 616 24.42 -18.29 -26.69
CA GLN A 616 24.62 -18.05 -25.26
C GLN A 616 23.36 -18.41 -24.43
N ALA A 617 22.77 -19.57 -24.73
CA ALA A 617 21.54 -20.05 -24.10
C ALA A 617 21.46 -21.58 -24.13
N PHE A 618 20.66 -22.17 -23.24
CA PHE A 618 20.21 -23.55 -23.40
C PHE A 618 19.04 -23.59 -24.38
N ILE A 619 19.06 -24.54 -25.30
CA ILE A 619 18.09 -24.68 -26.38
C ILE A 619 17.41 -26.03 -26.29
N SER A 620 16.10 -26.03 -26.43
CA SER A 620 15.30 -27.25 -26.48
C SER A 620 15.54 -28.01 -27.80
N VAL A 621 15.88 -29.30 -27.71
CA VAL A 621 15.98 -30.16 -28.90
C VAL A 621 14.58 -30.69 -29.22
N PRO A 622 14.02 -30.44 -30.42
CA PRO A 622 12.68 -30.90 -30.77
C PRO A 622 12.67 -32.43 -30.82
N ARG A 623 11.98 -33.06 -29.86
CA ARG A 623 11.69 -34.51 -29.83
C ARG A 623 10.18 -34.70 -29.91
N GLU A 624 9.73 -35.80 -30.51
CA GLU A 624 8.30 -36.16 -30.52
C GLU A 624 7.85 -36.55 -29.09
N GLY A 625 7.33 -35.58 -28.33
CA GLY A 625 6.90 -35.72 -26.93
C GLY A 625 6.91 -34.37 -26.20
N GLU A 626 6.03 -34.21 -25.19
CA GLU A 626 5.75 -32.94 -24.49
C GLU A 626 7.00 -32.33 -23.83
N GLN A 627 7.60 -31.32 -24.48
CA GLN A 627 8.29 -30.26 -23.75
C GLN A 627 7.24 -29.23 -23.36
N SER A 628 7.05 -29.04 -22.05
CA SER A 628 6.12 -28.02 -21.52
C SER A 628 6.64 -26.59 -21.71
N PHE A 629 7.96 -26.42 -21.92
CA PHE A 629 8.59 -25.12 -22.13
C PHE A 629 9.75 -25.18 -23.13
N SER A 630 10.09 -24.01 -23.69
CA SER A 630 11.26 -23.78 -24.55
C SER A 630 12.41 -23.24 -23.69
N ALA A 631 13.53 -23.95 -23.63
CA ALA A 631 14.65 -23.63 -22.73
C ALA A 631 15.30 -22.27 -23.04
N GLU A 632 15.31 -21.88 -24.32
CA GLU A 632 15.89 -20.63 -24.77
C GLU A 632 15.11 -19.41 -24.26
N GLU A 633 13.82 -19.55 -23.99
CA GLU A 633 12.99 -18.49 -23.39
C GLU A 633 13.19 -18.29 -21.88
N PHE A 634 14.07 -19.07 -21.24
CA PHE A 634 14.37 -18.98 -19.81
C PHE A 634 15.88 -18.85 -19.50
N SER A 635 16.74 -19.01 -20.50
CA SER A 635 18.19 -19.10 -20.31
C SER A 635 19.02 -18.23 -21.23
N ASP A 636 18.39 -17.44 -22.09
CA ASP A 636 19.12 -16.43 -22.87
C ASP A 636 19.71 -15.34 -21.95
N ILE A 637 20.52 -14.48 -22.57
CA ILE A 637 21.18 -13.38 -21.90
C ILE A 637 20.16 -12.43 -21.23
N SER A 638 19.03 -12.19 -21.89
CA SER A 638 17.98 -11.27 -21.41
C SER A 638 17.32 -11.81 -20.13
N GLU A 639 17.01 -13.10 -20.11
CA GLU A 639 16.39 -13.80 -18.99
C GLU A 639 17.37 -13.99 -17.84
N MET A 640 18.65 -14.30 -18.11
CA MET A 640 19.67 -14.37 -17.05
C MET A 640 19.88 -13.00 -16.37
N ARG A 641 19.85 -11.89 -17.13
CA ARG A 641 19.86 -10.53 -16.57
C ARG A 641 18.61 -10.23 -15.77
N ALA A 642 17.43 -10.57 -16.30
CA ALA A 642 16.17 -10.35 -15.60
C ALA A 642 16.10 -11.15 -14.29
N LEU A 643 16.55 -12.41 -14.31
CA LEU A 643 16.68 -13.26 -13.12
C LEU A 643 17.63 -12.63 -12.09
N ALA A 644 18.78 -12.15 -12.54
CA ALA A 644 19.74 -11.50 -11.66
C ALA A 644 19.19 -10.19 -11.03
N GLU A 645 18.39 -9.42 -11.76
CA GLU A 645 17.73 -8.23 -11.23
C GLU A 645 16.62 -8.57 -10.22
N LEU A 646 15.88 -9.66 -10.44
CA LEU A 646 14.83 -10.15 -9.54
C LEU A 646 15.41 -10.69 -8.22
N LEU A 647 16.43 -11.55 -8.30
CA LEU A 647 17.00 -12.25 -7.15
C LEU A 647 18.07 -11.43 -6.42
N GLY A 648 18.74 -10.53 -7.15
CA GLY A 648 19.88 -9.78 -6.65
C GLY A 648 21.05 -10.68 -6.21
N PRO A 649 22.10 -10.10 -5.60
CA PRO A 649 23.27 -10.86 -5.17
C PRO A 649 22.94 -11.97 -4.15
N TYR A 650 21.99 -11.74 -3.24
CA TYR A 650 21.60 -12.74 -2.23
C TYR A 650 20.92 -13.96 -2.85
N GLY A 651 19.93 -13.76 -3.71
CA GLY A 651 19.24 -14.87 -4.36
C GLY A 651 20.11 -15.57 -5.40
N MET A 652 21.03 -14.86 -6.05
CA MET A 652 21.99 -15.46 -6.97
C MET A 652 23.07 -16.29 -6.25
N LYS A 653 23.51 -15.87 -5.06
CA LYS A 653 24.32 -16.70 -4.14
C LYS A 653 23.51 -17.93 -3.68
N PHE A 654 22.24 -17.70 -3.35
CA PHE A 654 21.14 -18.66 -3.29
C PHE A 654 21.27 -19.85 -4.26
N LEU A 655 21.01 -19.50 -5.52
CA LEU A 655 21.04 -20.38 -6.67
C LEU A 655 22.41 -21.05 -6.84
N SER A 656 23.47 -20.26 -6.73
CA SER A 656 24.87 -20.71 -6.76
C SER A 656 25.14 -21.87 -5.82
N ASP A 657 24.78 -21.73 -4.54
CA ASP A 657 25.14 -22.70 -3.51
C ASP A 657 24.38 -24.03 -3.73
N ASN A 658 23.13 -23.95 -4.19
CA ASN A 658 22.35 -25.13 -4.58
C ASN A 658 22.96 -25.83 -5.82
N LEU A 659 23.41 -25.07 -6.83
CA LEU A 659 24.13 -25.64 -7.98
C LEU A 659 25.43 -26.34 -7.53
N MET A 660 26.19 -25.72 -6.62
CA MET A 660 27.42 -26.31 -6.07
C MET A 660 27.14 -27.59 -5.28
N TRP A 661 26.01 -27.69 -4.59
CA TRP A 661 25.59 -28.92 -3.90
C TRP A 661 25.41 -30.08 -4.89
N HIS A 662 24.74 -29.84 -6.03
CA HIS A 662 24.60 -30.85 -7.08
C HIS A 662 25.95 -31.23 -7.72
N VAL A 663 26.84 -30.26 -7.97
CA VAL A 663 28.21 -30.54 -8.45
C VAL A 663 28.97 -31.43 -7.45
N THR A 664 28.91 -31.07 -6.17
CA THR A 664 29.52 -31.80 -5.07
C THR A 664 29.03 -33.25 -5.02
N SER A 665 27.71 -33.46 -5.18
CA SER A 665 27.10 -34.80 -5.27
C SER A 665 27.68 -35.61 -6.44
N GLN A 666 27.83 -35.01 -7.63
CA GLN A 666 28.44 -35.70 -8.78
C GLN A 666 29.92 -36.00 -8.56
N VAL A 667 30.68 -35.12 -7.91
CA VAL A 667 32.10 -35.34 -7.58
C VAL A 667 32.27 -36.49 -6.59
N VAL A 668 31.37 -36.65 -5.60
CA VAL A 668 31.38 -37.80 -4.68
C VAL A 668 31.22 -39.12 -5.45
N GLU A 669 30.30 -39.17 -6.41
CA GLU A 669 30.10 -40.35 -7.24
C GLU A 669 31.30 -40.61 -8.18
N LEU A 670 31.93 -39.56 -8.72
CA LEU A 670 33.17 -39.69 -9.50
C LEU A 670 34.32 -40.25 -8.65
N LYS A 671 34.45 -39.81 -7.38
CA LYS A 671 35.46 -40.35 -6.46
C LYS A 671 35.26 -41.86 -6.25
N LYS A 672 34.02 -42.35 -6.13
CA LYS A 672 33.73 -43.79 -6.02
C LYS A 672 34.24 -44.56 -7.25
N LEU A 673 33.96 -44.06 -8.46
CA LEU A 673 34.45 -44.67 -9.71
C LEU A 673 35.98 -44.70 -9.80
N VAL A 674 36.65 -43.66 -9.31
CA VAL A 674 38.11 -43.60 -9.21
C VAL A 674 38.64 -44.63 -8.22
N THR A 675 37.99 -44.79 -7.05
CA THR A 675 38.41 -45.78 -6.05
C THR A 675 38.23 -47.22 -6.56
N GLU A 676 37.16 -47.50 -7.31
CA GLU A 676 36.92 -48.81 -7.94
C GLU A 676 37.99 -49.18 -8.97
N ASN A 677 38.55 -48.19 -9.68
CA ASN A 677 39.54 -48.40 -10.74
C ASN A 677 40.97 -48.00 -10.32
N MET A 678 41.23 -47.79 -9.03
CA MET A 678 42.44 -47.14 -8.53
C MET A 678 43.74 -47.82 -9.02
N ASP A 679 43.83 -49.15 -8.93
CA ASP A 679 45.04 -49.89 -9.30
C ASP A 679 45.35 -49.78 -10.80
N VAL A 680 44.31 -49.83 -11.64
CA VAL A 680 44.43 -49.71 -13.09
C VAL A 680 44.84 -48.28 -13.46
N LEU A 681 44.24 -47.27 -12.85
CA LEU A 681 44.56 -45.86 -13.11
C LEU A 681 46.00 -45.50 -12.71
N VAL A 682 46.51 -46.06 -11.60
CA VAL A 682 47.92 -45.89 -11.20
C VAL A 682 48.87 -46.52 -12.22
N GLN A 683 48.53 -47.70 -12.76
CA GLN A 683 49.31 -48.36 -13.80
C GLN A 683 49.29 -47.56 -15.11
N ILE A 684 48.15 -47.00 -15.49
CA ILE A 684 47.98 -46.13 -16.67
C ILE A 684 48.85 -44.87 -16.51
N ARG A 685 48.74 -44.17 -15.39
CA ARG A 685 49.52 -42.95 -15.11
C ARG A 685 51.04 -43.20 -15.14
N SER A 686 51.48 -44.40 -14.78
CA SER A 686 52.91 -44.75 -14.77
C SER A 686 53.44 -45.24 -16.12
N ASN A 687 52.57 -45.67 -17.05
CA ASN A 687 52.95 -46.33 -18.30
C ASN A 687 52.33 -45.69 -19.56
N PHE A 688 51.77 -44.48 -19.50
CA PHE A 688 51.08 -43.85 -20.65
C PHE A 688 51.96 -43.65 -21.90
N TYR A 689 53.28 -43.65 -21.75
CA TYR A 689 54.25 -43.58 -22.85
C TYR A 689 54.51 -44.95 -23.53
N LYS A 690 53.95 -46.05 -23.02
CA LYS A 690 54.08 -47.41 -23.57
C LYS A 690 52.76 -47.88 -24.20
N PRO A 691 52.56 -47.74 -25.52
CA PRO A 691 51.29 -48.05 -26.17
C PRO A 691 50.87 -49.52 -26.03
N GLU A 692 51.82 -50.46 -26.07
CA GLU A 692 51.54 -51.90 -25.93
C GLU A 692 50.87 -52.26 -24.59
N GLN A 693 51.31 -51.61 -23.50
CA GLN A 693 50.72 -51.82 -22.17
C GLN A 693 49.37 -51.11 -22.05
N MET A 694 49.21 -49.94 -22.67
CA MET A 694 47.95 -49.20 -22.68
C MET A 694 46.81 -49.95 -23.35
N VAL A 695 47.06 -50.66 -24.46
CA VAL A 695 46.05 -51.50 -25.14
C VAL A 695 45.52 -52.61 -24.22
N SER A 696 46.33 -53.11 -23.29
CA SER A 696 45.91 -54.12 -22.30
C SER A 696 45.20 -53.53 -21.07
N LEU A 697 45.50 -52.29 -20.71
CA LEU A 697 44.99 -51.62 -19.51
C LEU A 697 43.65 -50.91 -19.73
N LEU A 698 43.46 -50.26 -20.89
CA LEU A 698 42.23 -49.51 -21.18
C LEU A 698 40.95 -50.35 -21.11
N PRO A 699 40.89 -51.59 -21.64
CA PRO A 699 39.69 -52.43 -21.54
C PRO A 699 39.36 -52.90 -20.11
N ARG A 700 40.31 -52.78 -19.16
CA ARG A 700 40.11 -53.16 -17.76
C ARG A 700 39.38 -52.09 -16.95
N LEU A 701 39.24 -50.87 -17.49
CA LEU A 701 38.49 -49.80 -16.84
C LEU A 701 36.98 -50.10 -16.91
N THR A 702 36.33 -50.04 -15.75
CA THR A 702 34.86 -50.19 -15.66
C THR A 702 34.20 -48.81 -15.63
N SER A 703 32.99 -48.70 -16.18
CA SER A 703 32.15 -47.50 -16.05
C SER A 703 32.74 -46.18 -16.60
N ALA A 704 33.64 -46.23 -17.58
CA ALA A 704 34.24 -45.04 -18.19
C ALA A 704 33.19 -44.08 -18.82
N ASP A 705 32.10 -44.62 -19.41
CA ASP A 705 30.98 -43.82 -19.92
C ASP A 705 30.27 -43.03 -18.81
N ASN A 706 30.20 -43.59 -17.60
CA ASN A 706 29.59 -42.91 -16.45
C ASN A 706 30.46 -41.76 -15.94
N VAL A 707 31.79 -41.89 -16.02
CA VAL A 707 32.72 -40.80 -15.71
C VAL A 707 32.46 -39.62 -16.63
N LEU A 708 32.40 -39.86 -17.95
CA LEU A 708 32.13 -38.82 -18.94
C LEU A 708 30.74 -38.19 -18.74
N LYS A 709 29.68 -38.98 -18.58
CA LYS A 709 28.33 -38.47 -18.33
C LYS A 709 28.26 -37.58 -17.09
N ARG A 710 28.83 -38.00 -15.96
CA ARG A 710 28.83 -37.20 -14.73
C ARG A 710 29.66 -35.94 -14.87
N MET A 711 30.80 -36.01 -15.56
CA MET A 711 31.63 -34.85 -15.85
C MET A 711 30.93 -33.86 -16.77
N THR A 712 30.14 -34.34 -17.76
CA THR A 712 29.30 -33.51 -18.62
C THR A 712 28.21 -32.81 -17.82
N ILE A 713 27.51 -33.52 -16.92
CA ILE A 713 26.48 -32.92 -16.03
C ILE A 713 27.08 -31.81 -15.16
N ILE A 714 28.29 -32.04 -14.60
CA ILE A 714 29.00 -30.98 -13.85
C ILE A 714 29.27 -29.77 -14.76
N GLY A 715 29.70 -30.02 -16.00
CA GLY A 715 29.92 -28.98 -16.99
C GLY A 715 28.66 -28.18 -17.33
N GLU A 716 27.51 -28.85 -17.49
CA GLU A 716 26.23 -28.21 -17.75
C GLU A 716 25.85 -27.26 -16.60
N ILE A 717 25.95 -27.75 -15.35
CA ILE A 717 25.65 -26.96 -14.15
C ILE A 717 26.60 -25.75 -14.03
N LEU A 718 27.89 -25.94 -14.25
CA LEU A 718 28.88 -24.86 -14.20
C LEU A 718 28.71 -23.85 -15.34
N SER A 719 28.27 -24.30 -16.52
CA SER A 719 27.98 -23.42 -17.64
C SER A 719 26.73 -22.57 -17.37
N PHE A 720 25.67 -23.18 -16.81
CA PHE A 720 24.50 -22.45 -16.34
C PHE A 720 24.86 -21.41 -15.28
N ARG A 721 25.66 -21.81 -14.28
CA ARG A 721 26.19 -20.90 -13.25
C ARG A 721 26.95 -19.72 -13.87
N PHE A 722 27.80 -19.97 -14.85
CA PHE A 722 28.58 -18.92 -15.51
C PHE A 722 27.67 -17.92 -16.23
N MET A 723 26.61 -18.39 -16.91
CA MET A 723 25.62 -17.51 -17.55
C MET A 723 24.84 -16.68 -16.52
N ALA A 724 24.43 -17.31 -15.41
CA ALA A 724 23.76 -16.63 -14.29
C ALA A 724 24.67 -15.54 -13.66
N GLN A 725 25.95 -15.83 -13.44
CA GLN A 725 26.94 -14.86 -12.94
C GLN A 725 27.20 -13.74 -13.94
N SER A 726 27.27 -14.04 -15.24
CA SER A 726 27.44 -13.04 -16.29
C SER A 726 26.25 -12.06 -16.30
N GLY A 727 25.02 -12.58 -16.17
CA GLY A 727 23.82 -11.75 -15.99
C GLY A 727 23.92 -10.84 -14.75
N LEU A 728 24.39 -11.37 -13.62
CA LEU A 728 24.60 -10.59 -12.39
C LEU A 728 25.68 -9.51 -12.55
N CYS A 729 26.78 -9.82 -13.24
CA CYS A 729 27.85 -8.87 -13.49
C CYS A 729 27.37 -7.66 -14.30
N GLU A 730 26.48 -7.89 -15.26
CA GLU A 730 25.91 -6.84 -16.09
C GLU A 730 24.92 -5.95 -15.31
N VAL A 731 24.09 -6.55 -14.45
CA VAL A 731 23.18 -5.78 -13.56
C VAL A 731 23.96 -5.02 -12.49
N GLY A 732 25.03 -5.61 -11.96
CA GLY A 732 25.89 -5.04 -10.93
C GLY A 732 26.97 -4.08 -11.44
N ALA A 733 27.05 -3.81 -12.75
CA ALA A 733 28.11 -3.00 -13.35
C ALA A 733 28.16 -1.54 -12.84
N ASP A 734 27.08 -1.03 -12.25
CA ASP A 734 27.05 0.28 -11.59
C ASP A 734 27.80 0.29 -10.23
N LEU A 735 28.07 -0.87 -9.63
CA LEU A 735 28.90 -1.01 -8.42
C LEU A 735 30.37 -1.15 -8.83
N SER A 736 31.09 -0.02 -8.84
CA SER A 736 32.49 0.13 -9.27
C SER A 736 33.52 -0.67 -8.43
N LEU A 737 33.53 -2.00 -8.53
CA LEU A 737 34.50 -2.90 -7.88
C LEU A 737 35.54 -3.49 -8.87
N ARG A 738 35.83 -2.79 -9.98
CA ARG A 738 36.91 -3.18 -10.91
C ARG A 738 38.26 -2.62 -10.46
N GLY A 739 38.86 -3.24 -9.45
CA GLY A 739 40.23 -2.98 -9.00
C GLY A 739 41.10 -4.26 -9.06
N PRO A 740 42.41 -4.16 -9.35
CA PRO A 740 43.31 -5.31 -9.30
C PRO A 740 43.59 -5.66 -7.83
N CYS A 741 42.86 -6.63 -7.30
CA CYS A 741 42.96 -7.04 -5.91
C CYS A 741 43.85 -8.29 -5.76
N LYS A 742 44.74 -8.28 -4.77
CA LYS A 742 45.69 -9.37 -4.47
C LYS A 742 44.97 -10.68 -4.12
N VAL A 743 45.63 -11.81 -4.37
CA VAL A 743 45.09 -13.18 -4.36
C VAL A 743 44.78 -13.70 -2.94
N THR A 744 43.61 -13.38 -2.39
CA THR A 744 43.02 -14.12 -1.26
C THR A 744 41.64 -14.64 -1.63
N LEU A 745 41.29 -15.86 -1.20
CA LEU A 745 39.98 -16.50 -1.47
C LEU A 745 38.79 -15.61 -1.06
N SER A 746 38.96 -14.77 -0.03
CA SER A 746 37.97 -13.78 0.41
C SER A 746 37.66 -12.71 -0.66
N ILE A 747 38.65 -12.33 -1.46
CA ILE A 747 38.47 -11.37 -2.56
C ILE A 747 37.74 -12.03 -3.72
N PHE A 748 38.01 -13.32 -3.99
CA PHE A 748 37.24 -14.07 -4.98
C PHE A 748 35.79 -14.28 -4.53
N GLU A 749 35.53 -14.48 -3.24
CA GLU A 749 34.15 -14.58 -2.73
C GLU A 749 33.39 -13.27 -2.97
N LEU A 750 34.01 -12.12 -2.68
CA LEU A 750 33.43 -10.81 -2.99
C LEU A 750 33.22 -10.61 -4.51
N ALA A 751 34.21 -10.97 -5.32
CA ALA A 751 34.16 -10.81 -6.77
C ALA A 751 33.04 -11.65 -7.40
N THR A 752 32.93 -12.92 -7.00
CA THR A 752 31.86 -13.81 -7.47
C THR A 752 30.48 -13.39 -6.97
N ALA A 753 30.36 -12.82 -5.78
CA ALA A 753 29.11 -12.22 -5.30
C ALA A 753 28.66 -11.01 -6.15
N ALA A 754 29.59 -10.34 -6.84
CA ALA A 754 29.33 -9.30 -7.82
C ALA A 754 29.21 -9.84 -9.26
N GLY A 755 29.22 -11.17 -9.46
CA GLY A 755 29.17 -11.81 -10.77
C GLY A 755 30.48 -11.77 -11.57
N ILE A 756 31.58 -11.29 -10.99
CA ILE A 756 32.88 -11.21 -11.69
C ILE A 756 33.45 -12.63 -11.84
N PRO A 757 33.80 -13.07 -13.06
CA PRO A 757 34.40 -14.38 -13.27
C PRO A 757 35.78 -14.46 -12.60
N CYS A 758 36.04 -15.57 -11.92
CA CYS A 758 37.30 -15.84 -11.23
C CYS A 758 37.94 -17.11 -11.80
N ASP A 759 39.27 -17.13 -11.89
CA ASP A 759 40.02 -18.32 -12.33
C ASP A 759 39.82 -19.53 -11.40
N ILE A 760 39.59 -19.25 -10.11
CA ILE A 760 39.29 -20.23 -9.07
C ILE A 760 37.95 -19.87 -8.47
N ASP A 761 36.97 -20.76 -8.58
CA ASP A 761 35.64 -20.55 -7.99
C ASP A 761 35.67 -20.81 -6.46
N PRO A 762 35.49 -19.77 -5.62
CA PRO A 762 35.52 -19.89 -4.16
C PRO A 762 34.35 -20.71 -3.62
N ALA A 763 33.18 -20.68 -4.27
CA ALA A 763 32.01 -21.43 -3.82
C ALA A 763 32.24 -22.94 -4.07
N LEU A 764 32.83 -23.28 -5.21
CA LEU A 764 33.21 -24.66 -5.52
C LEU A 764 34.32 -25.17 -4.59
N VAL A 765 35.36 -24.37 -4.34
CA VAL A 765 36.41 -24.70 -3.36
C VAL A 765 35.81 -24.96 -1.98
N THR A 766 34.92 -24.10 -1.52
CA THR A 766 34.26 -24.25 -0.22
C THR A 766 33.41 -25.52 -0.18
N ALA A 767 32.58 -25.75 -1.19
CA ALA A 767 31.72 -26.93 -1.29
C ALA A 767 32.52 -28.25 -1.31
N LEU A 768 33.62 -28.29 -2.07
CA LEU A 768 34.50 -29.47 -2.12
C LEU A 768 35.35 -29.64 -0.86
N SER A 769 35.71 -28.55 -0.17
CA SER A 769 36.44 -28.64 1.10
C SER A 769 35.60 -29.27 2.22
N ASN A 770 34.28 -29.07 2.19
CA ASN A 770 33.33 -29.66 3.12
C ASN A 770 33.12 -31.17 2.89
N LEU A 771 33.62 -31.74 1.80
CA LEU A 771 33.59 -33.19 1.53
C LEU A 771 34.65 -33.97 2.30
N LYS A 772 35.56 -33.31 3.01
CA LYS A 772 36.59 -34.00 3.81
C LYS A 772 35.90 -34.87 4.87
N THR A 773 35.91 -36.17 4.65
CA THR A 773 35.51 -37.16 5.65
C THR A 773 36.65 -37.37 6.62
N ASP A 774 36.36 -37.39 7.93
CA ASP A 774 37.35 -37.61 9.01
C ASP A 774 38.16 -38.93 8.89
N SER A 775 37.83 -39.79 7.92
CA SER A 775 38.38 -41.13 7.73
C SER A 775 39.43 -41.30 6.63
N SER A 776 39.60 -40.34 5.70
CA SER A 776 40.56 -40.43 4.58
C SER A 776 41.81 -39.61 4.82
N SER A 777 42.99 -40.15 4.51
CA SER A 777 44.23 -39.37 4.60
C SER A 777 44.28 -38.29 3.51
N PRO A 778 44.88 -37.11 3.78
CA PRO A 778 44.96 -36.03 2.79
C PRO A 778 45.75 -36.42 1.53
N GLU A 779 46.65 -37.40 1.65
CA GLU A 779 47.40 -37.96 0.52
C GLU A 779 46.54 -38.87 -0.37
N GLU A 780 45.63 -39.66 0.20
CA GLU A 780 44.70 -40.49 -0.56
C GLU A 780 43.68 -39.65 -1.33
N GLU A 781 43.18 -38.58 -0.72
CA GLU A 781 42.27 -37.65 -1.40
C GLU A 781 42.96 -36.94 -2.57
N TYR A 782 44.20 -36.48 -2.36
CA TYR A 782 45.00 -35.89 -3.43
C TYR A 782 45.30 -36.90 -4.55
N LYS A 783 45.63 -38.15 -4.20
CA LYS A 783 45.82 -39.23 -5.16
C LYS A 783 44.55 -39.47 -5.97
N SER A 784 43.39 -39.51 -5.33
CA SER A 784 42.09 -39.64 -5.99
C SER A 784 41.82 -38.49 -6.97
N ALA A 785 42.11 -37.24 -6.59
CA ALA A 785 41.99 -36.08 -7.48
C ALA A 785 42.90 -36.17 -8.71
N CYS A 786 44.14 -36.64 -8.55
CA CYS A 786 45.05 -36.86 -9.69
C CYS A 786 44.53 -37.97 -10.62
N LEU A 787 44.08 -39.09 -10.05
CA LEU A 787 43.59 -40.22 -10.82
C LEU A 787 42.26 -39.92 -11.53
N LEU A 788 41.44 -39.01 -10.99
CA LEU A 788 40.25 -38.51 -11.68
C LEU A 788 40.61 -37.86 -13.03
N LEU A 789 41.62 -36.99 -13.05
CA LEU A 789 42.10 -36.38 -14.30
C LEU A 789 42.60 -37.44 -15.29
N VAL A 790 43.37 -38.42 -14.81
CA VAL A 790 43.83 -39.54 -15.65
C VAL A 790 42.64 -40.31 -16.23
N PHE A 791 41.62 -40.60 -15.41
CA PHE A 791 40.45 -41.34 -15.84
C PHE A 791 39.65 -40.58 -16.90
N VAL A 792 39.43 -39.27 -16.71
CA VAL A 792 38.77 -38.44 -17.72
C VAL A 792 39.58 -38.42 -19.02
N ALA A 793 40.89 -38.19 -18.96
CA ALA A 793 41.76 -38.08 -20.13
C ALA A 793 41.73 -39.32 -21.02
N VAL A 794 41.82 -40.52 -20.42
CA VAL A 794 41.80 -41.79 -21.18
C VAL A 794 40.41 -42.21 -21.63
N SER A 795 39.36 -41.60 -21.09
CA SER A 795 37.97 -41.88 -21.47
C SER A 795 37.52 -41.04 -22.67
N LEU A 796 38.12 -39.87 -22.93
CA LEU A 796 37.73 -39.00 -24.06
C LEU A 796 37.60 -39.71 -25.43
N PRO A 797 38.49 -40.65 -25.82
CA PRO A 797 38.35 -41.37 -27.08
C PRO A 797 37.03 -42.16 -27.23
N LEU A 798 36.39 -42.58 -26.13
CA LEU A 798 35.13 -43.31 -26.16
C LEU A 798 34.00 -42.47 -26.80
N LEU A 799 34.06 -41.15 -26.63
CA LEU A 799 33.09 -40.20 -27.19
C LEU A 799 33.04 -40.23 -28.72
N ALA A 800 34.10 -40.69 -29.40
CA ALA A 800 34.16 -40.75 -30.85
C ALA A 800 33.22 -41.79 -31.46
N SER A 801 32.77 -42.75 -30.64
CA SER A 801 31.79 -43.77 -31.03
C SER A 801 30.33 -43.31 -30.88
N ASP A 802 30.06 -42.28 -30.06
CA ASP A 802 28.71 -41.77 -29.83
C ASP A 802 28.24 -40.92 -31.03
N PRO A 803 27.10 -41.25 -31.67
CA PRO A 803 26.57 -40.48 -32.79
C PRO A 803 26.24 -39.02 -32.46
N PHE A 804 25.93 -38.69 -31.19
CA PHE A 804 25.61 -37.34 -30.76
C PHE A 804 26.84 -36.45 -30.52
N SER A 805 28.04 -37.02 -30.56
CA SER A 805 29.32 -36.32 -30.42
C SER A 805 29.81 -35.65 -31.71
N MET A 806 28.90 -35.27 -32.60
CA MET A 806 29.23 -34.47 -33.79
C MET A 806 29.20 -32.98 -33.43
N TYR A 807 30.26 -32.25 -33.80
CA TYR A 807 30.30 -30.81 -33.61
C TYR A 807 29.38 -30.10 -34.61
N SER A 808 28.51 -29.22 -34.12
CA SER A 808 27.62 -28.39 -34.92
C SER A 808 28.07 -26.94 -34.89
N ILE A 809 28.27 -26.37 -36.08
CA ILE A 809 28.67 -24.96 -36.25
C ILE A 809 27.52 -24.01 -35.92
N GLU A 810 26.26 -24.41 -36.10
CA GLU A 810 25.12 -23.55 -35.76
C GLU A 810 25.00 -23.36 -34.26
N MET A 811 25.31 -24.41 -33.50
CA MET A 811 25.25 -24.37 -32.04
C MET A 811 26.55 -23.87 -31.44
N ASP A 812 27.65 -23.93 -32.20
CA ASP A 812 29.04 -23.83 -31.75
C ASP A 812 29.35 -24.80 -30.60
N GLY A 813 28.94 -26.06 -30.79
CA GLY A 813 28.99 -27.06 -29.72
C GLY A 813 28.55 -28.46 -30.18
N TYR A 814 28.19 -29.32 -29.23
CA TYR A 814 27.81 -30.73 -29.48
C TYR A 814 26.40 -31.01 -28.98
N SER A 815 25.69 -31.92 -29.65
CA SER A 815 24.30 -32.27 -29.31
C SER A 815 24.13 -33.06 -28.00
N ASN A 816 25.21 -33.59 -27.43
CA ASN A 816 25.25 -34.26 -26.13
C ASN A 816 26.00 -33.44 -25.06
N ASN A 817 26.15 -32.14 -25.25
CA ASN A 817 26.77 -31.21 -24.29
C ASN A 817 28.23 -31.49 -23.90
N ILE A 818 28.97 -32.32 -24.64
CA ILE A 818 30.36 -32.65 -24.27
C ILE A 818 31.33 -31.45 -24.35
N HIS A 819 30.98 -30.36 -25.02
CA HIS A 819 31.74 -29.09 -24.95
C HIS A 819 31.78 -28.54 -23.51
N CYS A 820 30.75 -28.80 -22.70
CA CYS A 820 30.71 -28.43 -21.28
C CYS A 820 31.79 -29.14 -20.45
N LEU A 821 32.36 -30.25 -20.94
CA LEU A 821 33.49 -30.92 -20.30
C LEU A 821 34.69 -29.99 -20.13
N ALA A 822 34.90 -29.05 -21.05
CA ALA A 822 35.98 -28.07 -20.95
C ALA A 822 35.88 -27.29 -19.62
N LYS A 823 34.73 -26.68 -19.38
CA LYS A 823 34.48 -25.91 -18.15
C LYS A 823 34.53 -26.80 -16.91
N ALA A 824 34.01 -28.02 -17.01
CA ALA A 824 34.02 -29.00 -15.93
C ALA A 824 35.45 -29.41 -15.51
N ILE A 825 36.29 -29.79 -16.47
CA ILE A 825 37.67 -30.23 -16.25
C ILE A 825 38.48 -29.10 -15.62
N ILE A 826 38.39 -27.89 -16.16
CA ILE A 826 39.17 -26.75 -15.67
C ILE A 826 38.74 -26.36 -14.25
N GLN A 827 37.45 -26.10 -14.03
CA GLN A 827 36.96 -25.59 -12.74
C GLN A 827 37.05 -26.61 -11.61
N VAL A 828 36.72 -27.89 -11.86
CA VAL A 828 36.85 -28.94 -10.84
C VAL A 828 38.31 -29.18 -10.48
N SER A 829 39.22 -29.17 -11.46
CA SER A 829 40.66 -29.30 -11.20
C SER A 829 41.18 -28.11 -10.41
N ALA A 830 40.84 -26.89 -10.83
CA ALA A 830 41.24 -25.67 -10.12
C ALA A 830 40.77 -25.72 -8.66
N ALA A 831 39.53 -26.14 -8.40
CA ALA A 831 39.01 -26.25 -7.05
C ALA A 831 39.70 -27.37 -6.23
N LEU A 832 39.80 -28.59 -6.76
CA LEU A 832 40.42 -29.72 -6.05
C LEU A 832 41.89 -29.44 -5.70
N PHE A 833 42.69 -28.97 -6.65
CA PHE A 833 44.11 -28.71 -6.38
C PHE A 833 44.32 -27.48 -5.51
N THR A 834 43.40 -26.52 -5.50
CA THR A 834 43.40 -25.42 -4.51
C THR A 834 43.12 -25.96 -3.10
N VAL A 835 42.13 -26.84 -2.92
CA VAL A 835 41.82 -27.48 -1.63
C VAL A 835 43.02 -28.26 -1.07
N HIS A 836 43.79 -28.91 -1.96
CA HIS A 836 44.99 -29.66 -1.59
C HIS A 836 46.28 -28.82 -1.56
N SER A 837 46.20 -27.50 -1.82
CA SER A 837 47.36 -26.58 -1.86
C SER A 837 48.46 -27.02 -2.84
N LYS A 838 48.07 -27.45 -4.05
CA LYS A 838 48.96 -27.91 -5.12
C LYS A 838 48.88 -26.99 -6.34
N ASN A 839 49.91 -27.04 -7.19
CA ASN A 839 49.95 -26.24 -8.42
C ASN A 839 48.94 -26.79 -9.45
N ILE A 840 48.00 -25.96 -9.92
CA ILE A 840 46.94 -26.35 -10.84
C ILE A 840 47.50 -26.61 -12.25
N GLU A 841 48.38 -25.72 -12.74
CA GLU A 841 48.97 -25.76 -14.07
C GLU A 841 49.74 -27.07 -14.32
N THR A 842 50.48 -27.58 -13.34
CA THR A 842 51.23 -28.83 -13.49
C THR A 842 50.32 -30.03 -13.75
N HIS A 843 49.18 -30.09 -13.07
CA HIS A 843 48.23 -31.20 -13.20
C HIS A 843 47.41 -31.10 -14.48
N LEU A 844 47.04 -29.89 -14.89
CA LEU A 844 46.37 -29.66 -16.16
C LEU A 844 47.29 -29.94 -17.36
N LYS A 845 48.61 -29.66 -17.26
CA LYS A 845 49.60 -30.07 -18.27
C LYS A 845 49.71 -31.59 -18.39
N GLU A 846 49.72 -32.29 -17.26
CA GLU A 846 49.73 -33.76 -17.24
C GLU A 846 48.46 -34.33 -17.89
N PHE A 847 47.29 -33.77 -17.54
CA PHE A 847 46.02 -34.11 -18.18
C PHE A 847 46.07 -33.88 -19.69
N LEU A 848 46.55 -32.70 -20.13
CA LEU A 848 46.64 -32.34 -21.54
C LEU A 848 47.52 -33.34 -22.31
N LEU A 849 48.67 -33.71 -21.75
CA LEU A 849 49.57 -34.70 -22.35
C LEU A 849 48.88 -36.08 -22.49
N LEU A 850 48.23 -36.56 -21.44
CA LEU A 850 47.51 -37.84 -21.44
C LEU A 850 46.34 -37.86 -22.43
N ALA A 851 45.55 -36.78 -22.47
CA ALA A 851 44.43 -36.62 -23.38
C ALA A 851 44.92 -36.58 -24.84
N SER A 852 45.97 -35.82 -25.12
CA SER A 852 46.61 -35.74 -26.44
C SER A 852 47.11 -37.10 -26.92
N VAL A 853 47.83 -37.85 -26.08
CA VAL A 853 48.31 -39.20 -26.41
C VAL A 853 47.14 -40.13 -26.72
N SER A 854 46.08 -40.10 -25.90
CA SER A 854 44.90 -40.95 -26.07
C SER A 854 44.14 -40.65 -27.37
N LEU A 855 44.00 -39.37 -27.74
CA LEU A 855 43.33 -38.96 -28.99
C LEU A 855 44.21 -39.18 -30.23
N LEU A 856 45.53 -39.08 -30.12
CA LEU A 856 46.45 -39.42 -31.22
C LEU A 856 46.46 -40.93 -31.50
N GLN A 857 46.33 -41.77 -30.46
CA GLN A 857 46.17 -43.22 -30.60
C GLN A 857 44.87 -43.58 -31.30
N LEU A 858 43.74 -42.94 -30.93
CA LEU A 858 42.49 -43.04 -31.68
C LEU A 858 42.69 -42.68 -33.16
N GLY A 859 43.68 -41.85 -33.46
CA GLY A 859 44.01 -41.48 -34.82
C GLY A 859 44.66 -42.54 -35.70
N GLN A 860 45.15 -43.61 -35.08
CA GLN A 860 45.70 -44.79 -35.75
C GLN A 860 44.69 -45.94 -35.83
N GLU A 861 43.51 -45.78 -35.20
CA GLU A 861 42.45 -46.78 -35.16
C GLU A 861 41.85 -46.99 -36.56
N THR A 862 41.84 -48.24 -37.02
CA THR A 862 41.31 -48.60 -38.35
C THR A 862 39.80 -48.87 -38.33
N ASP A 863 39.22 -49.09 -37.15
CA ASP A 863 37.78 -49.33 -37.00
C ASP A 863 36.98 -48.04 -37.21
N LYS A 864 36.23 -48.00 -38.32
CA LYS A 864 35.39 -46.85 -38.71
C LYS A 864 34.25 -46.58 -37.73
N LEU A 865 33.80 -47.57 -36.97
CA LEU A 865 32.74 -47.38 -35.97
C LEU A 865 33.28 -46.68 -34.72
N ARG A 866 34.48 -47.06 -34.26
CA ARG A 866 35.15 -46.44 -33.11
C ARG A 866 35.75 -45.07 -33.40
N SER A 867 36.07 -44.79 -34.66
CA SER A 867 36.67 -43.52 -35.11
C SER A 867 35.69 -42.58 -35.82
N LYS A 868 34.38 -42.85 -35.78
CA LYS A 868 33.35 -42.15 -36.58
C LYS A 868 33.38 -40.62 -36.39
N ASN A 869 33.40 -40.15 -35.14
CA ASN A 869 33.37 -38.72 -34.81
C ASN A 869 34.74 -38.18 -34.34
N ARG A 870 35.85 -38.83 -34.73
CA ARG A 870 37.21 -38.50 -34.27
C ARG A 870 37.57 -37.01 -34.44
N GLU A 871 37.27 -36.44 -35.60
CA GLU A 871 37.58 -35.04 -35.91
C GLU A 871 36.83 -34.11 -34.96
N SER A 872 35.55 -34.37 -34.72
CA SER A 872 34.73 -33.61 -33.75
C SER A 872 35.30 -33.71 -32.33
N ILE A 873 35.71 -34.89 -31.86
CA ILE A 873 36.30 -35.04 -30.51
C ILE A 873 37.64 -34.31 -30.39
N SER A 874 38.43 -34.25 -31.46
CA SER A 874 39.71 -33.53 -31.45
C SER A 874 39.51 -32.04 -31.12
N LEU A 875 38.37 -31.44 -31.52
CA LEU A 875 38.04 -30.05 -31.21
C LEU A 875 37.84 -29.79 -29.70
N LEU A 876 37.49 -30.80 -28.90
CA LEU A 876 37.39 -30.64 -27.44
C LEU A 876 38.72 -30.18 -26.82
N MET A 877 39.85 -30.60 -27.40
CA MET A 877 41.17 -30.17 -26.91
C MET A 877 41.37 -28.66 -27.07
N HIS A 878 40.86 -28.09 -28.17
CA HIS A 878 40.88 -26.64 -28.36
C HIS A 878 40.01 -25.94 -27.32
N LEU A 879 38.77 -26.42 -27.13
CA LEU A 879 37.83 -25.85 -26.17
C LEU A 879 38.34 -25.92 -24.72
N ILE A 880 39.00 -27.02 -24.33
CA ILE A 880 39.61 -27.16 -22.99
C ILE A 880 40.70 -26.11 -22.75
N VAL A 881 41.54 -25.86 -23.77
CA VAL A 881 42.61 -24.85 -23.66
C VAL A 881 42.05 -23.44 -23.69
N GLU A 882 41.05 -23.16 -24.52
CA GLU A 882 40.41 -21.85 -24.61
C GLU A 882 39.66 -21.46 -23.31
N GLU A 883 39.04 -22.43 -22.65
CA GLU A 883 38.34 -22.23 -21.37
C GLU A 883 39.30 -22.08 -20.18
N SER A 884 40.59 -22.43 -20.33
CA SER A 884 41.55 -22.41 -19.23
C SER A 884 42.41 -21.16 -19.19
N SER A 885 42.53 -20.51 -18.03
CA SER A 885 43.57 -19.50 -17.79
C SER A 885 44.93 -20.11 -17.44
N PHE A 886 45.02 -21.43 -17.26
CA PHE A 886 46.24 -22.15 -16.88
C PHE A 886 46.93 -22.86 -18.06
N LEU A 887 46.21 -23.12 -19.15
CA LEU A 887 46.74 -23.78 -20.34
C LEU A 887 46.84 -22.77 -21.48
N THR A 888 47.89 -22.88 -22.30
CA THR A 888 48.06 -22.03 -23.48
C THR A 888 48.08 -22.86 -24.75
N VAL A 889 47.76 -22.22 -25.87
CA VAL A 889 47.82 -22.85 -27.20
C VAL A 889 49.25 -23.33 -27.53
N ASP A 890 50.28 -22.63 -27.04
CA ASP A 890 51.67 -23.07 -27.18
C ASP A 890 51.92 -24.43 -26.48
N MET A 891 51.34 -24.63 -25.28
CA MET A 891 51.44 -25.90 -24.57
C MET A 891 50.71 -27.01 -25.34
N LEU A 892 49.56 -26.70 -25.94
CA LEU A 892 48.82 -27.64 -26.78
C LEU A 892 49.65 -28.06 -28.00
N GLU A 893 50.27 -27.12 -28.72
CA GLU A 893 51.06 -27.41 -29.92
C GLU A 893 52.20 -28.40 -29.66
N THR A 894 52.79 -28.39 -28.46
CA THR A 894 53.85 -29.34 -28.10
C THR A 894 53.40 -30.80 -27.99
N CYS A 895 52.12 -31.06 -27.71
CA CYS A 895 51.60 -32.40 -27.49
C CYS A 895 50.51 -32.81 -28.48
N PHE A 896 49.85 -31.85 -29.15
CA PHE A 896 48.81 -32.06 -30.14
C PHE A 896 48.91 -30.98 -31.24
N PRO A 897 49.39 -31.33 -32.45
CA PRO A 897 49.61 -30.33 -33.51
C PRO A 897 48.31 -29.65 -33.95
N TYR A 898 48.30 -28.31 -33.97
CA TYR A 898 47.13 -27.50 -34.33
C TYR A 898 46.64 -27.75 -35.77
N VAL A 899 47.52 -28.27 -36.65
CA VAL A 899 47.14 -28.70 -38.00
C VAL A 899 46.02 -29.74 -37.98
N LEU A 900 45.99 -30.63 -36.98
CA LEU A 900 44.92 -31.61 -36.80
C LEU A 900 43.59 -30.92 -36.46
N LEU A 901 43.62 -29.93 -35.58
CA LEU A 901 42.44 -29.14 -35.19
C LEU A 901 41.91 -28.32 -36.37
N ARG A 902 42.81 -27.66 -37.11
CA ARG A 902 42.43 -26.90 -38.31
C ARG A 902 41.76 -27.78 -39.36
N ASN A 903 42.27 -28.99 -39.58
CA ASN A 903 41.66 -29.94 -40.50
C ASN A 903 40.32 -30.45 -39.97
N ALA A 904 40.21 -30.72 -38.66
CA ALA A 904 38.96 -31.09 -38.03
C ALA A 904 37.87 -30.01 -38.19
N TYR A 905 38.19 -28.73 -37.91
CA TYR A 905 37.27 -27.62 -38.16
C TYR A 905 36.85 -27.56 -39.63
N ARG A 906 37.79 -27.73 -40.56
CA ARG A 906 37.50 -27.74 -42.01
C ARG A 906 36.51 -28.86 -42.38
N GLU A 907 36.69 -30.08 -41.87
CA GLU A 907 35.81 -31.20 -42.20
C GLU A 907 34.41 -31.03 -41.59
N VAL A 908 34.31 -30.51 -40.36
CA VAL A 908 33.01 -30.18 -39.76
C VAL A 908 32.31 -29.07 -40.56
N HIS A 909 33.03 -28.02 -40.99
CA HIS A 909 32.51 -26.98 -41.87
C HIS A 909 32.05 -27.52 -43.22
N ARG A 910 32.82 -28.43 -43.80
CA ARG A 910 32.47 -29.07 -45.06
C ARG A 910 31.21 -29.92 -44.92
N ALA A 911 31.12 -30.75 -43.88
CA ALA A 911 29.96 -31.58 -43.60
C ALA A 911 28.68 -30.73 -43.43
N PHE A 912 28.80 -29.60 -42.74
CA PHE A 912 27.71 -28.64 -42.58
C PHE A 912 27.25 -27.99 -43.90
N LEU A 913 28.18 -27.57 -44.76
CA LEU A 913 27.83 -27.02 -46.07
C LEU A 913 27.13 -28.07 -46.96
N LEU A 914 27.57 -29.32 -46.87
CA LEU A 914 26.97 -30.43 -47.62
C LEU A 914 25.55 -30.76 -47.12
N SER A 915 25.28 -30.65 -45.81
CA SER A 915 23.94 -30.91 -45.26
C SER A 915 22.91 -29.82 -45.60
N LYS A 916 23.35 -28.61 -45.96
CA LYS A 916 22.48 -27.51 -46.43
C LYS A 916 22.16 -27.52 -47.92
N LEU A 917 22.81 -28.36 -48.72
CA LEU A 917 22.46 -28.53 -50.12
C LEU A 917 21.12 -29.27 -50.21
N PRO A 918 20.16 -28.83 -51.06
CA PRO A 918 18.91 -29.54 -51.25
C PRO A 918 19.21 -30.97 -51.73
N ALA A 919 18.60 -31.97 -51.09
CA ALA A 919 18.66 -33.34 -51.55
C ALA A 919 18.10 -33.40 -52.98
N HIS A 920 18.96 -33.72 -53.95
CA HIS A 920 18.61 -33.85 -55.36
C HIS A 920 17.98 -35.21 -55.66
#